data_AF-A0A0W4ZDS5-F1
#
_entry.id   AF-A0A0W4ZDS5-F1
#
_cell.length_a   1.000
_cell.length_b   1.000
_cell.length_c   1.000
_cell.angle_alpha   90.00
_cell.angle_beta   90.00
_cell.angle_gamma   90.00
#
_symmetry.space_group_name_H-M   'P 1'
#
loop_
_entity.id
_entity.type
_entity.pdbx_description
1 polymer ?
#
loop_
_entity_poly.entity_id
_entity_poly.type
_entity_poly.pdbx_seq_one_letter_code
_entity_poly.pdbx_strand_id
1 'polypeptide(L)'
;METQTQPHTTAQPTPVRHGLARAVARAVKRQAAGAQNSFDEEHVLALILNKDLEKTKCIEKLKKYCQELNEVNLKIEQVHEKLKDFCDNGKADTKCQSLQTKVMGKCTDFKTKKLEPALKDPSDDNCKENERQCLFLEGACPNELKEKCSELRNKCYQRKRDGVAEEVLLRALHGDLENTTECEKKIKNVCPKIGQESDELTMLCLDQQATCVSLVAKGKSKCSVLKQKVEEALKEKNELRGKCLPLLEQCYFHRGNCKKDASQCKPQNKDCEDYLPKCDELAKECGKKGVIYIHPGPDFDPTKPEPTVAEDIGLEELYKRAEEDGVFIGRQQVRDATALLALLVKKDNTGNNDIGKKCNEILENKCKNSHEHEALEKLCAKNAANNIGKEKCKELEEDIKKTCNIFASKLINNHLFDPKKGNNGIIGWGGLPTFLSNEDCTKLESYCFYFEKKCQDGEKSCANVRAACYKRGLDARANKVLQENMRGMLHGSNKSWLEKFQQELVKVCKELKENKENFPNDELFALCVQPAKAARLLTHDLRMKTIFLRQQLDKRRDFPTDKDCKELGRKCQDLGEDSKEITWPCHTLEQQCNRLGTTEILKQVLLDEHKDTLKDQESCVKYLKEKCNKWSRRGDDRFSFICVFQNATCKSMVDDVQDR
;
A
#
# COMPACT_ATOMS: atom_id res chain seq x y z
N MET A 1 11.39 13.72 -62.07
CA MET A 1 10.94 14.76 -61.13
C MET A 1 9.50 14.46 -60.81
N GLU A 2 9.25 13.80 -59.68
CA GLU A 2 7.97 13.83 -58.96
C GLU A 2 8.21 13.04 -57.66
N THR A 3 8.19 13.80 -56.58
CA THR A 3 8.45 13.40 -55.19
C THR A 3 7.24 12.66 -54.64
N GLN A 4 7.45 11.43 -54.19
CA GLN A 4 6.48 10.68 -53.38
C GLN A 4 6.48 11.23 -51.95
N THR A 5 5.34 11.76 -51.52
CA THR A 5 5.02 12.08 -50.13
C THR A 5 4.51 10.82 -49.42
N GLN A 6 5.30 10.30 -48.49
CA GLN A 6 4.84 9.38 -47.44
C GLN A 6 4.25 10.19 -46.27
N PRO A 7 3.12 9.77 -45.67
CA PRO A 7 2.69 10.31 -44.39
C PRO A 7 3.45 9.60 -43.25
N HIS A 8 4.33 10.33 -42.58
CA HIS A 8 4.90 9.92 -41.30
C HIS A 8 3.89 10.17 -40.18
N THR A 9 3.37 9.11 -39.57
CA THR A 9 2.71 9.16 -38.26
C THR A 9 3.51 8.33 -37.26
N THR A 10 4.59 8.91 -36.75
CA THR A 10 5.27 8.43 -35.53
C THR A 10 4.61 9.07 -34.32
N ALA A 11 3.57 8.43 -33.79
CA ALA A 11 3.08 8.74 -32.44
C ALA A 11 4.05 8.09 -31.43
N GLN A 12 4.96 8.88 -30.89
CA GLN A 12 5.75 8.48 -29.72
C GLN A 12 4.84 8.36 -28.49
N PRO A 13 5.01 7.34 -27.63
CA PRO A 13 4.27 7.23 -26.39
C PRO A 13 4.71 8.31 -25.40
N THR A 14 3.78 9.20 -25.03
CA THR A 14 3.99 10.30 -24.09
C THR A 14 4.24 9.80 -22.66
N PRO A 15 5.34 10.17 -21.99
CA PRO A 15 5.65 9.70 -20.63
C PRO A 15 4.94 10.56 -19.58
N VAL A 16 3.62 10.42 -19.44
CA VAL A 16 2.83 11.24 -18.49
C VAL A 16 2.79 10.64 -17.07
N ARG A 17 3.10 9.35 -16.89
CA ARG A 17 3.05 8.70 -15.57
C ARG A 17 4.21 9.04 -14.61
N HIS A 18 5.29 9.69 -15.07
CA HIS A 18 6.40 10.10 -14.22
C HIS A 18 6.22 11.49 -13.56
N GLY A 19 5.20 12.25 -13.97
CA GLY A 19 4.96 13.61 -13.47
C GLY A 19 4.35 13.67 -12.06
N LEU A 20 3.45 12.74 -11.74
CA LEU A 20 2.72 12.71 -10.46
C LEU A 20 3.64 12.36 -9.28
N ALA A 21 4.52 11.37 -9.43
CA ALA A 21 5.50 11.02 -8.41
C ALA A 21 6.48 12.17 -8.10
N ARG A 22 6.87 12.97 -9.10
CA ARG A 22 7.72 14.16 -8.89
C ARG A 22 6.97 15.34 -8.26
N ALA A 23 5.67 15.49 -8.52
CA ALA A 23 4.85 16.56 -7.95
C ALA A 23 4.49 16.30 -6.48
N VAL A 24 4.14 15.06 -6.13
CA VAL A 24 3.92 14.62 -4.74
C VAL A 24 5.23 14.71 -3.94
N ALA A 25 6.35 14.29 -4.53
CA ALA A 25 7.68 14.47 -3.92
C ALA A 25 8.06 15.95 -3.68
N ARG A 26 7.54 16.89 -4.47
CA ARG A 26 7.75 18.34 -4.28
C ARG A 26 6.84 18.95 -3.22
N ALA A 27 5.63 18.43 -3.03
CA ALA A 27 4.72 18.87 -1.96
C ALA A 27 5.22 18.41 -0.58
N VAL A 28 5.70 17.16 -0.48
CA VAL A 28 6.41 16.64 0.71
C VAL A 28 7.68 17.46 1.03
N LYS A 29 8.30 18.06 0.00
CA LYS A 29 9.50 18.90 0.10
C LYS A 29 9.31 20.20 0.89
N ARG A 30 8.08 20.69 1.06
CA ARG A 30 7.80 21.96 1.77
C ARG A 30 7.39 21.78 3.24
N GLN A 31 6.76 20.67 3.60
CA GLN A 31 6.56 20.34 5.03
C GLN A 31 7.86 19.88 5.71
N ALA A 32 8.85 19.42 4.95
CA ALA A 32 10.17 19.06 5.47
C ALA A 32 11.12 20.25 5.70
N ALA A 33 10.74 21.47 5.31
CA ALA A 33 11.63 22.64 5.31
C ALA A 33 11.81 23.31 6.70
N GLY A 34 11.16 22.81 7.76
CA GLY A 34 11.17 23.42 9.10
C GLY A 34 11.92 22.69 10.21
N ALA A 35 12.39 21.45 10.00
CA ALA A 35 13.09 20.69 11.03
C ALA A 35 14.55 20.48 10.64
N GLN A 36 15.49 20.96 11.46
CA GLN A 36 16.90 20.61 11.36
C GLN A 36 17.05 19.07 11.40
N ASN A 37 17.16 18.45 10.23
CA ASN A 37 17.17 17.01 10.03
C ASN A 37 18.52 16.34 10.35
N SER A 38 19.42 17.00 11.09
CA SER A 38 20.71 16.39 11.45
C SER A 38 20.54 15.46 12.65
N PHE A 39 20.70 14.16 12.43
CA PHE A 39 20.84 13.20 13.53
C PHE A 39 22.02 13.60 14.41
N ASP A 40 21.83 13.64 15.72
CA ASP A 40 22.96 13.87 16.63
C ASP A 40 23.87 12.62 16.73
N GLU A 41 24.99 12.79 17.41
CA GLU A 41 26.00 11.76 17.56
C GLU A 41 25.45 10.50 18.26
N GLU A 42 24.64 10.69 19.29
CA GLU A 42 24.10 9.61 20.11
C GLU A 42 23.06 8.76 19.36
N HIS A 43 22.27 9.31 18.45
CA HIS A 43 21.33 8.53 17.64
C HIS A 43 22.06 7.53 16.72
N VAL A 44 23.14 7.98 16.09
CA VAL A 44 23.95 7.12 15.21
C VAL A 44 24.60 6.00 16.01
N LEU A 45 25.18 6.33 17.17
CA LEU A 45 25.76 5.34 18.07
C LEU A 45 24.73 4.37 18.63
N ALA A 46 23.54 4.83 19.02
CA ALA A 46 22.45 3.98 19.50
C ALA A 46 22.02 2.96 18.43
N LEU A 47 21.94 3.37 17.16
CA LEU A 47 21.63 2.48 16.04
C LEU A 47 22.71 1.41 15.81
N ILE A 48 23.99 1.78 15.88
CA ILE A 48 25.12 0.87 15.64
C ILE A 48 25.32 -0.08 16.82
N LEU A 49 25.35 0.47 18.04
CA LEU A 49 25.68 -0.26 19.26
C LEU A 49 24.48 -1.03 19.81
N ASN A 50 23.25 -0.60 19.54
CA ASN A 50 22.05 -1.26 20.05
C ASN A 50 22.16 -1.36 21.59
N LYS A 51 21.82 -2.50 22.21
CA LYS A 51 21.96 -2.73 23.67
C LYS A 51 23.40 -2.71 24.23
N ASP A 52 24.43 -2.70 23.40
CA ASP A 52 25.84 -2.85 23.82
C ASP A 52 26.48 -1.49 24.17
N LEU A 53 25.80 -0.70 25.02
CA LEU A 53 26.23 0.64 25.44
C LEU A 53 27.22 0.64 26.61
N GLU A 54 27.29 -0.46 27.35
CA GLU A 54 28.22 -0.62 28.47
C GLU A 54 29.65 -0.45 27.97
N LYS A 55 30.50 0.29 28.71
CA LYS A 55 31.79 0.81 28.22
C LYS A 55 32.62 -0.25 27.48
N THR A 56 32.81 -1.43 28.06
CA THR A 56 33.64 -2.49 27.46
C THR A 56 33.05 -3.00 26.15
N LYS A 57 31.76 -3.37 26.15
CA LYS A 57 31.03 -3.84 24.97
C LYS A 57 30.90 -2.78 23.88
N CYS A 58 30.71 -1.52 24.27
CA CYS A 58 30.67 -0.38 23.36
C CYS A 58 31.98 -0.28 22.58
N ILE A 59 33.12 -0.34 23.28
CA ILE A 59 34.45 -0.26 22.66
C ILE A 59 34.66 -1.43 21.70
N GLU A 60 34.37 -2.66 22.14
CA GLU A 60 34.53 -3.87 21.32
C GLU A 60 33.69 -3.80 20.04
N LYS A 61 32.41 -3.46 20.16
CA LYS A 61 31.48 -3.41 19.04
C LYS A 61 31.79 -2.28 18.08
N LEU A 62 32.18 -1.11 18.58
CA LEU A 62 32.56 0.02 17.75
C LEU A 62 33.86 -0.26 16.99
N LYS A 63 34.87 -0.84 17.65
CA LYS A 63 36.11 -1.28 16.99
C LYS A 63 35.84 -2.28 15.88
N LYS A 64 35.00 -3.29 16.16
CA LYS A 64 34.60 -4.29 15.15
C LYS A 64 33.88 -3.64 13.97
N TYR A 65 32.92 -2.75 14.23
CA TYR A 65 32.22 -2.01 13.18
C TYR A 65 33.18 -1.21 12.29
N CYS A 66 34.11 -0.46 12.90
CA CYS A 66 35.10 0.32 12.15
C CYS A 66 36.09 -0.57 11.37
N GLN A 67 36.51 -1.70 11.94
CA GLN A 67 37.35 -2.69 11.26
C GLN A 67 36.64 -3.27 10.03
N GLU A 68 35.37 -3.66 10.16
CA GLU A 68 34.57 -4.17 9.05
C GLU A 68 34.49 -3.15 7.89
N LEU A 69 34.37 -1.85 8.18
CA LEU A 69 34.40 -0.80 7.16
C LEU A 69 35.80 -0.66 6.51
N ASN A 70 36.87 -0.73 7.30
CA ASN A 70 38.24 -0.61 6.80
C ASN A 70 38.67 -1.81 5.96
N GLU A 71 38.27 -3.03 6.33
CA GLU A 71 38.58 -4.26 5.58
C GLU A 71 38.06 -4.22 4.14
N VAL A 72 36.94 -3.52 3.91
CA VAL A 72 36.36 -3.33 2.58
C VAL A 72 36.82 -2.02 1.91
N ASN A 73 37.88 -1.38 2.42
CA ASN A 73 38.45 -0.13 1.93
C ASN A 73 37.43 1.03 1.79
N LEU A 74 36.42 1.08 2.67
CA LEU A 74 35.45 2.17 2.68
C LEU A 74 36.03 3.41 3.36
N LYS A 75 35.85 4.58 2.75
CA LYS A 75 36.11 5.85 3.42
C LYS A 75 35.00 6.09 4.45
N ILE A 76 35.33 5.98 5.74
CA ILE A 76 34.38 6.10 6.86
C ILE A 76 33.52 7.37 6.78
N GLU A 77 34.11 8.49 6.38
CA GLU A 77 33.41 9.78 6.19
C GLU A 77 32.35 9.77 5.08
N GLN A 78 32.45 8.85 4.11
CA GLN A 78 31.43 8.65 3.07
C GLN A 78 30.23 7.84 3.58
N VAL A 79 30.42 7.00 4.61
CA VAL A 79 29.31 6.30 5.28
C VAL A 79 28.51 7.31 6.10
N HIS A 80 29.19 8.04 6.98
CA HIS A 80 28.61 9.16 7.72
C HIS A 80 29.72 10.03 8.33
N GLU A 81 29.57 11.36 8.27
CA GLU A 81 30.60 12.31 8.73
C GLU A 81 31.04 12.08 10.18
N LYS A 82 30.07 11.80 11.07
CA LYS A 82 30.31 11.55 12.50
C LYS A 82 31.09 10.27 12.78
N LEU A 83 31.13 9.32 11.84
CA LEU A 83 31.87 8.07 12.03
C LEU A 83 33.37 8.27 11.99
N LYS A 84 33.86 9.32 11.32
CA LYS A 84 35.29 9.65 11.28
C LYS A 84 35.86 9.81 12.69
N ASP A 85 35.17 10.59 13.51
CA ASP A 85 35.57 10.82 14.90
C ASP A 85 35.46 9.57 15.79
N PHE A 86 34.66 8.58 15.41
CA PHE A 86 34.49 7.34 16.18
C PHE A 86 35.53 6.28 15.83
N CYS A 87 35.86 6.17 14.55
CA CYS A 87 36.72 5.13 14.02
C CYS A 87 38.21 5.50 14.01
N ASP A 88 38.55 6.73 14.36
CA ASP A 88 39.93 7.15 14.62
C ASP A 88 40.52 6.39 15.84
N ASN A 89 41.77 5.94 15.68
CA ASN A 89 42.47 5.16 16.71
C ASN A 89 42.50 5.87 18.07
N GLY A 90 42.05 5.17 19.11
CA GLY A 90 42.08 5.64 20.51
C GLY A 90 40.87 6.48 20.95
N LYS A 91 39.99 6.92 20.03
CA LYS A 91 38.82 7.75 20.40
C LYS A 91 37.63 6.94 20.93
N ALA A 92 37.56 5.64 20.66
CA ALA A 92 36.48 4.76 21.11
C ALA A 92 36.31 4.77 22.65
N ASP A 93 37.41 4.78 23.40
CA ASP A 93 37.38 4.84 24.87
C ASP A 93 36.69 6.11 25.40
N THR A 94 37.05 7.26 24.84
CA THR A 94 36.45 8.56 25.20
C THR A 94 35.00 8.66 24.75
N LYS A 95 34.65 8.13 23.57
CA LYS A 95 33.29 8.19 23.03
C LYS A 95 32.33 7.24 23.75
N CYS A 96 32.80 6.07 24.16
CA CYS A 96 32.03 5.15 25.00
C CYS A 96 31.96 5.61 26.46
N GLN A 97 32.83 6.53 26.90
CA GLN A 97 32.74 7.14 28.23
C GLN A 97 31.46 7.96 28.34
N SER A 98 30.63 7.68 29.35
CA SER A 98 29.32 8.31 29.60
C SER A 98 28.26 8.13 28.51
N LEU A 99 28.53 7.40 27.42
CA LEU A 99 27.57 7.20 26.33
C LEU A 99 26.29 6.54 26.81
N GLN A 100 26.41 5.50 27.64
CA GLN A 100 25.25 4.84 28.24
C GLN A 100 24.36 5.84 28.99
N THR A 101 24.94 6.69 29.84
CA THR A 101 24.18 7.71 30.58
C THR A 101 23.50 8.70 29.64
N LYS A 102 24.19 9.16 28.59
CA LYS A 102 23.62 10.09 27.59
C LYS A 102 22.46 9.47 26.82
N VAL A 103 22.63 8.25 26.31
CA VAL A 103 21.61 7.54 25.55
C VAL A 103 20.41 7.21 26.44
N MET A 104 20.63 6.70 27.66
CA MET A 104 19.55 6.43 28.61
C MET A 104 18.80 7.70 29.02
N GLY A 105 19.51 8.83 29.19
CA GLY A 105 18.92 10.15 29.41
C GLY A 105 17.99 10.54 28.26
N LYS A 106 18.46 10.42 27.01
CA LYS A 106 17.65 10.67 25.81
C LYS A 106 16.45 9.74 25.71
N CYS A 107 16.60 8.46 26.01
CA CYS A 107 15.49 7.51 26.00
C CYS A 107 14.42 7.88 27.03
N THR A 108 14.82 8.29 28.22
CA THR A 108 13.90 8.71 29.29
C THR A 108 13.20 10.02 28.93
N ASP A 109 13.94 10.99 28.40
CA ASP A 109 13.39 12.26 27.93
C ASP A 109 12.42 12.05 26.77
N PHE A 110 12.80 11.26 25.77
CA PHE A 110 11.93 10.92 24.64
C PHE A 110 10.64 10.24 25.10
N LYS A 111 10.76 9.23 25.97
CA LYS A 111 9.63 8.49 26.54
C LYS A 111 8.62 9.42 27.20
N THR A 112 9.08 10.29 28.10
CA THR A 112 8.23 11.11 28.96
C THR A 112 7.71 12.37 28.26
N LYS A 113 8.57 13.06 27.49
CA LYS A 113 8.25 14.37 26.90
C LYS A 113 7.59 14.29 25.52
N LYS A 114 7.80 13.20 24.77
CA LYS A 114 7.32 13.09 23.38
C LYS A 114 6.43 11.86 23.14
N LEU A 115 6.91 10.67 23.49
CA LEU A 115 6.24 9.41 23.16
C LEU A 115 4.93 9.24 23.93
N GLU A 116 4.93 9.41 25.26
CA GLU A 116 3.72 9.32 26.09
C GLU A 116 2.61 10.30 25.68
N PRO A 117 2.89 11.58 25.41
CA PRO A 117 1.92 12.49 24.82
C PRO A 117 1.38 12.02 23.46
N ALA A 118 2.25 11.59 22.54
CA ALA A 118 1.85 11.15 21.20
C ALA A 118 0.97 9.89 21.21
N LEU A 119 1.14 9.02 22.21
CA LEU A 119 0.28 7.85 22.40
C LEU A 119 -1.17 8.22 22.76
N LYS A 120 -1.41 9.39 23.37
CA LYS A 120 -2.77 9.83 23.76
C LYS A 120 -3.54 10.40 22.58
N ASP A 121 -2.86 11.11 21.69
CA ASP A 121 -3.44 11.72 20.50
C ASP A 121 -2.47 11.59 19.31
N PRO A 122 -2.39 10.40 18.68
CA PRO A 122 -1.47 10.16 17.58
C PRO A 122 -1.93 10.96 16.36
N SER A 123 -1.06 11.75 15.75
CA SER A 123 -1.27 12.56 14.54
C SER A 123 -0.21 12.21 13.50
N ASP A 124 -0.43 12.54 12.22
CA ASP A 124 0.52 12.16 11.17
C ASP A 124 1.91 12.77 11.42
N ASP A 125 1.95 14.01 11.91
CA ASP A 125 3.19 14.71 12.26
C ASP A 125 3.90 14.05 13.46
N ASN A 126 3.16 13.76 14.54
CA ASN A 126 3.77 13.16 15.72
C ASN A 126 4.11 11.67 15.51
N CYS A 127 3.40 10.95 14.63
CA CYS A 127 3.73 9.60 14.23
C CYS A 127 5.10 9.60 13.56
N LYS A 128 5.29 10.44 12.53
CA LYS A 128 6.55 10.49 11.79
C LYS A 128 7.75 10.82 12.69
N GLU A 129 7.63 11.85 13.54
CA GLU A 129 8.74 12.25 14.42
C GLU A 129 9.06 11.18 15.48
N ASN A 130 8.04 10.62 16.13
CA ASN A 130 8.26 9.67 17.21
C ASN A 130 8.62 8.27 16.72
N GLU A 131 8.11 7.83 15.56
CA GLU A 131 8.52 6.58 14.91
C GLU A 131 9.99 6.62 14.51
N ARG A 132 10.44 7.77 13.98
CA ARG A 132 11.86 8.02 13.73
C ARG A 132 12.67 7.83 15.01
N GLN A 133 12.31 8.49 16.10
CA GLN A 133 13.01 8.32 17.39
C GLN A 133 13.02 6.86 17.87
N CYS A 134 11.89 6.15 17.75
CA CYS A 134 11.80 4.73 18.05
C CYS A 134 12.74 3.88 17.19
N LEU A 135 12.90 4.17 15.89
CA LEU A 135 13.82 3.44 15.01
C LEU A 135 15.28 3.51 15.51
N PHE A 136 15.72 4.66 16.01
CA PHE A 136 17.11 4.87 16.46
C PHE A 136 17.37 4.43 17.90
N LEU A 137 16.41 4.63 18.81
CA LEU A 137 16.64 4.48 20.26
C LEU A 137 16.12 3.15 20.82
N GLU A 138 15.12 2.51 20.21
CA GLU A 138 14.46 1.33 20.80
C GLU A 138 15.42 0.16 21.05
N GLY A 139 16.35 -0.08 20.12
CA GLY A 139 17.36 -1.14 20.30
C GLY A 139 18.30 -0.87 21.48
N ALA A 140 18.62 0.41 21.70
CA ALA A 140 19.50 0.84 22.78
C ALA A 140 18.82 0.84 24.15
N CYS A 141 17.50 1.08 24.18
CA CYS A 141 16.69 1.19 25.40
C CYS A 141 15.41 0.33 25.34
N PRO A 142 15.54 -1.01 25.20
CA PRO A 142 14.38 -1.87 24.97
C PRO A 142 13.46 -1.95 26.20
N ASN A 143 13.97 -1.79 27.42
CA ASN A 143 13.14 -1.84 28.63
C ASN A 143 12.25 -0.61 28.75
N GLU A 144 12.72 0.53 28.25
CA GLU A 144 12.05 1.82 28.35
C GLU A 144 11.06 2.04 27.19
N LEU A 145 11.45 1.62 25.99
CA LEU A 145 10.81 2.04 24.74
C LEU A 145 10.07 0.94 23.99
N LYS A 146 10.45 -0.34 24.10
CA LYS A 146 9.92 -1.42 23.24
C LYS A 146 8.39 -1.47 23.20
N GLU A 147 7.75 -1.53 24.37
CA GLU A 147 6.28 -1.61 24.46
C GLU A 147 5.61 -0.35 23.90
N LYS A 148 6.11 0.84 24.27
CA LYS A 148 5.51 2.13 23.87
C LYS A 148 5.74 2.47 22.40
N CYS A 149 6.90 2.12 21.86
CA CYS A 149 7.20 2.25 20.43
C CYS A 149 6.36 1.29 19.61
N SER A 150 6.14 0.06 20.09
CA SER A 150 5.19 -0.86 19.46
C SER A 150 3.77 -0.31 19.47
N GLU A 151 3.31 0.21 20.62
CA GLU A 151 1.98 0.82 20.75
C GLU A 151 1.81 2.02 19.80
N LEU A 152 2.81 2.89 19.70
CA LEU A 152 2.80 4.03 18.79
C LEU A 152 2.64 3.58 17.35
N ARG A 153 3.51 2.68 16.88
CA ARG A 153 3.47 2.17 15.50
C ARG A 153 2.14 1.51 15.18
N ASN A 154 1.58 0.74 16.11
CA ASN A 154 0.26 0.14 15.95
C ASN A 154 -0.84 1.18 15.77
N LYS A 155 -0.85 2.22 16.61
CA LYS A 155 -1.81 3.34 16.52
C LYS A 155 -1.65 4.13 15.22
N CYS A 156 -0.43 4.47 14.85
CA CYS A 156 -0.13 5.22 13.62
C CYS A 156 -0.49 4.42 12.37
N TYR A 157 -0.15 3.13 12.34
CA TYR A 157 -0.51 2.23 11.25
C TYR A 157 -2.03 2.07 11.11
N GLN A 158 -2.74 1.80 12.21
CA GLN A 158 -4.21 1.66 12.17
C GLN A 158 -4.88 2.97 11.76
N ARG A 159 -4.44 4.12 12.31
CA ARG A 159 -4.97 5.44 11.95
C ARG A 159 -4.88 5.71 10.45
N LYS A 160 -3.75 5.37 9.82
CA LYS A 160 -3.58 5.53 8.37
C LYS A 160 -4.53 4.62 7.59
N ARG A 161 -4.70 3.36 8.01
CA ARG A 161 -5.65 2.42 7.37
C ARG A 161 -7.09 2.88 7.50
N ASP A 162 -7.50 3.31 8.69
CA ASP A 162 -8.82 3.87 8.95
C ASP A 162 -9.07 5.12 8.08
N GLY A 163 -8.08 6.02 8.01
CA GLY A 163 -8.16 7.23 7.18
C GLY A 163 -8.32 6.93 5.69
N VAL A 164 -7.66 5.87 5.19
CA VAL A 164 -7.84 5.42 3.80
C VAL A 164 -9.24 4.85 3.59
N ALA A 165 -9.75 4.02 4.50
CA ALA A 165 -11.10 3.45 4.39
C ALA A 165 -12.20 4.53 4.39
N GLU A 166 -12.05 5.55 5.24
CA GLU A 166 -12.95 6.70 5.26
C GLU A 166 -12.85 7.54 3.98
N GLU A 167 -11.64 7.78 3.47
CA GLU A 167 -11.43 8.47 2.20
C GLU A 167 -12.09 7.72 1.04
N VAL A 168 -11.97 6.40 1.00
CA VAL A 168 -12.63 5.53 0.03
C VAL A 168 -14.15 5.73 0.06
N LEU A 169 -14.77 5.72 1.24
CA LEU A 169 -16.22 5.98 1.36
C LEU A 169 -16.59 7.40 0.95
N LEU A 170 -15.80 8.41 1.35
CA LEU A 170 -16.06 9.81 0.95
C LEU A 170 -16.04 9.99 -0.57
N ARG A 171 -15.12 9.32 -1.27
CA ARG A 171 -15.06 9.32 -2.74
C ARG A 171 -16.24 8.59 -3.36
N ALA A 172 -16.56 7.41 -2.86
CA ALA A 172 -17.67 6.60 -3.38
C ALA A 172 -19.04 7.28 -3.19
N LEU A 173 -19.18 8.11 -2.16
CA LEU A 173 -20.38 8.91 -1.91
C LEU A 173 -20.38 10.26 -2.66
N HIS A 174 -19.32 10.56 -3.44
CA HIS A 174 -19.07 11.83 -4.15
C HIS A 174 -19.23 13.08 -3.28
N GLY A 175 -19.01 12.94 -1.98
CA GLY A 175 -19.17 14.02 -1.03
C GLY A 175 -20.57 14.62 -0.91
N ASP A 176 -21.62 14.05 -1.48
CA ASP A 176 -22.95 14.67 -1.36
C ASP A 176 -23.65 14.22 -0.06
N LEU A 177 -23.04 14.60 1.08
CA LEU A 177 -23.39 14.19 2.44
C LEU A 177 -24.04 15.36 3.22
N GLU A 178 -25.29 15.68 2.89
CA GLU A 178 -26.04 16.76 3.56
C GLU A 178 -26.26 16.50 5.06
N ASN A 179 -26.69 15.29 5.38
CA ASN A 179 -27.04 14.84 6.72
C ASN A 179 -26.87 13.32 6.83
N THR A 180 -26.96 12.81 8.06
CA THR A 180 -26.79 11.39 8.37
C THR A 180 -27.77 10.50 7.62
N THR A 181 -29.04 10.91 7.50
CA THR A 181 -30.09 10.12 6.81
C THR A 181 -29.80 9.94 5.33
N GLU A 182 -29.35 10.99 4.65
CA GLU A 182 -29.00 10.92 3.23
C GLU A 182 -27.72 10.10 3.01
N CYS A 183 -26.76 10.24 3.92
CA CYS A 183 -25.59 9.36 3.94
C CYS A 183 -25.99 7.88 4.07
N GLU A 184 -26.88 7.54 5.00
CA GLU A 184 -27.35 6.18 5.23
C GLU A 184 -28.04 5.57 4.01
N LYS A 185 -28.78 6.36 3.23
CA LYS A 185 -29.36 5.86 1.97
C LYS A 185 -28.28 5.52 0.93
N LYS A 186 -27.28 6.38 0.79
CA LYS A 186 -26.23 6.21 -0.22
C LYS A 186 -25.25 5.11 0.15
N ILE A 187 -24.88 5.02 1.43
CA ILE A 187 -23.91 4.03 1.91
C ILE A 187 -24.42 2.59 1.71
N LYS A 188 -25.74 2.36 1.79
CA LYS A 188 -26.38 1.06 1.48
C LYS A 188 -26.11 0.56 0.06
N ASN A 189 -25.97 1.46 -0.92
CA ASN A 189 -25.67 1.10 -2.30
C ASN A 189 -24.17 0.89 -2.54
N VAL A 190 -23.34 1.59 -1.78
CA VAL A 190 -21.87 1.58 -1.92
C VAL A 190 -21.24 0.39 -1.20
N CYS A 191 -21.69 0.09 0.02
CA CYS A 191 -21.11 -0.94 0.87
C CYS A 191 -21.09 -2.35 0.27
N PRO A 192 -22.13 -2.83 -0.44
CA PRO A 192 -22.06 -4.12 -1.12
C PRO A 192 -20.96 -4.19 -2.19
N LYS A 193 -20.60 -3.05 -2.80
CA LYS A 193 -19.64 -2.98 -3.91
C LYS A 193 -18.18 -2.88 -3.45
N ILE A 194 -17.91 -2.15 -2.37
CA ILE A 194 -16.53 -1.87 -1.91
C ILE A 194 -16.25 -2.26 -0.46
N GLY A 195 -17.27 -2.63 0.31
CA GLY A 195 -17.11 -3.00 1.72
C GLY A 195 -16.18 -4.21 1.91
N GLN A 196 -15.93 -4.96 0.84
CA GLN A 196 -15.05 -6.12 0.89
C GLN A 196 -13.57 -5.84 0.63
N GLU A 197 -13.22 -4.62 0.26
CA GLU A 197 -11.87 -4.28 -0.20
C GLU A 197 -10.86 -4.14 0.95
N SER A 198 -11.33 -3.93 2.19
CA SER A 198 -10.51 -4.02 3.40
C SER A 198 -11.33 -4.35 4.64
N ASP A 199 -10.64 -4.77 5.70
CA ASP A 199 -11.25 -5.04 7.01
C ASP A 199 -11.86 -3.76 7.61
N GLU A 200 -11.18 -2.63 7.48
CA GLU A 200 -11.66 -1.31 7.93
C GLU A 200 -12.95 -0.89 7.20
N LEU A 201 -13.00 -1.08 5.87
CA LEU A 201 -14.22 -0.83 5.09
C LEU A 201 -15.36 -1.74 5.52
N THR A 202 -15.06 -3.01 5.83
CA THR A 202 -16.06 -3.92 6.40
C THR A 202 -16.63 -3.36 7.71
N MET A 203 -15.79 -2.83 8.61
CA MET A 203 -16.26 -2.22 9.86
C MET A 203 -17.20 -1.04 9.61
N LEU A 204 -16.77 -0.11 8.76
CA LEU A 204 -17.55 1.10 8.45
C LEU A 204 -18.90 0.74 7.81
N CYS A 205 -18.93 -0.28 6.96
CA CYS A 205 -20.15 -0.79 6.35
C CYS A 205 -21.06 -1.59 7.31
N LEU A 206 -20.51 -2.15 8.39
CA LEU A 206 -21.27 -2.80 9.45
C LEU A 206 -21.92 -1.80 10.42
N ASP A 207 -21.29 -0.64 10.62
CA ASP A 207 -21.74 0.42 11.53
C ASP A 207 -22.10 1.71 10.77
N GLN A 208 -23.05 1.59 9.83
CA GLN A 208 -23.40 2.67 8.90
C GLN A 208 -23.85 3.96 9.60
N GLN A 209 -24.59 3.85 10.71
CA GLN A 209 -25.09 5.02 11.44
C GLN A 209 -23.94 5.83 12.03
N ALA A 210 -23.06 5.20 12.81
CA ALA A 210 -21.90 5.88 13.40
C ALA A 210 -20.94 6.37 12.30
N THR A 211 -20.75 5.55 11.26
CA THR A 211 -19.95 5.91 10.09
C THR A 211 -20.50 7.17 9.43
N CYS A 212 -21.80 7.26 9.17
CA CYS A 212 -22.40 8.43 8.53
C CYS A 212 -22.30 9.70 9.37
N VAL A 213 -22.43 9.60 10.69
CA VAL A 213 -22.16 10.75 11.59
C VAL A 213 -20.73 11.25 11.42
N SER A 214 -19.74 10.35 11.39
CA SER A 214 -18.33 10.68 11.17
C SER A 214 -18.07 11.27 9.78
N LEU A 215 -18.59 10.63 8.73
CA LEU A 215 -18.37 11.04 7.33
C LEU A 215 -18.98 12.41 7.03
N VAL A 216 -20.17 12.72 7.54
CA VAL A 216 -20.78 14.06 7.39
C VAL A 216 -19.92 15.13 8.05
N ALA A 217 -19.40 14.88 9.25
CA ALA A 217 -18.50 15.82 9.93
C ALA A 217 -17.18 16.01 9.16
N LYS A 218 -16.58 14.91 8.68
CA LYS A 218 -15.33 14.93 7.89
C LYS A 218 -15.52 15.60 6.54
N GLY A 219 -16.65 15.37 5.86
CA GLY A 219 -17.01 16.05 4.62
C GLY A 219 -17.04 17.57 4.77
N LYS A 220 -17.67 18.07 5.84
CA LYS A 220 -17.69 19.52 6.17
C LYS A 220 -16.30 20.07 6.45
N SER A 221 -15.48 19.35 7.22
CA SER A 221 -14.10 19.74 7.51
C SER A 221 -13.24 19.83 6.25
N LYS A 222 -13.28 18.77 5.41
CA LYS A 222 -12.58 18.73 4.11
C LYS A 222 -13.03 19.85 3.19
N CYS A 223 -14.32 20.17 3.18
CA CYS A 223 -14.84 21.29 2.41
C CYS A 223 -14.20 22.62 2.83
N SER A 224 -14.15 22.90 4.13
CA SER A 224 -13.54 24.13 4.67
C SER A 224 -12.06 24.24 4.28
N VAL A 225 -11.30 23.15 4.45
CA VAL A 225 -9.88 23.08 4.08
C VAL A 225 -9.68 23.25 2.58
N LEU A 226 -10.52 22.61 1.76
CA LEU A 226 -10.42 22.71 0.30
C LEU A 226 -10.72 24.13 -0.18
N LYS A 227 -11.75 24.79 0.36
CA LYS A 227 -12.06 26.20 0.10
C LYS A 227 -10.84 27.08 0.34
N GLN A 228 -10.22 26.98 1.51
CA GLN A 228 -9.04 27.75 1.86
C GLN A 228 -7.89 27.50 0.87
N LYS A 229 -7.55 26.22 0.63
CA LYS A 229 -6.43 25.86 -0.26
C LYS A 229 -6.62 26.32 -1.71
N VAL A 230 -7.86 26.27 -2.22
CA VAL A 230 -8.17 26.75 -3.57
C VAL A 230 -8.04 28.27 -3.66
N GLU A 231 -8.57 29.00 -2.67
CA GLU A 231 -8.43 30.46 -2.60
C GLU A 231 -6.97 30.91 -2.50
N GLU A 232 -6.15 30.24 -1.69
CA GLU A 232 -4.71 30.48 -1.58
C GLU A 232 -3.98 30.20 -2.90
N ALA A 233 -4.24 29.06 -3.54
CA ALA A 233 -3.60 28.68 -4.80
C ALA A 233 -3.91 29.65 -5.94
N LEU A 234 -5.14 30.19 -6.00
CA LEU A 234 -5.54 31.17 -7.01
C LEU A 234 -4.88 32.55 -6.81
N LYS A 235 -4.54 32.92 -5.56
CA LYS A 235 -3.76 34.13 -5.25
C LYS A 235 -2.29 33.98 -5.68
N GLU A 236 -1.70 32.81 -5.47
CA GLU A 236 -0.29 32.53 -5.75
C GLU A 236 -0.03 31.92 -7.14
N LYS A 237 -0.35 32.67 -8.20
CA LYS A 237 -0.29 32.18 -9.60
C LYS A 237 1.07 31.59 -10.03
N ASN A 238 2.17 32.01 -9.40
CA ASN A 238 3.52 31.53 -9.72
C ASN A 238 3.76 30.08 -9.26
N GLU A 239 3.06 29.63 -8.21
CA GLU A 239 3.20 28.27 -7.66
C GLU A 239 2.07 27.32 -8.08
N LEU A 240 1.01 27.88 -8.67
CA LEU A 240 -0.24 27.19 -9.00
C LEU A 240 -0.01 25.87 -9.76
N ARG A 241 0.92 25.83 -10.72
CA ARG A 241 1.19 24.64 -11.55
C ARG A 241 1.49 23.40 -10.70
N GLY A 242 2.23 23.55 -9.60
CA GLY A 242 2.56 22.45 -8.69
C GLY A 242 1.41 22.03 -7.78
N LYS A 243 0.42 22.90 -7.58
CA LYS A 243 -0.75 22.69 -6.72
C LYS A 243 -1.99 22.21 -7.50
N CYS A 244 -2.00 22.35 -8.83
CA CYS A 244 -3.13 22.02 -9.70
C CYS A 244 -3.67 20.60 -9.53
N LEU A 245 -2.89 19.56 -9.84
CA LEU A 245 -3.36 18.17 -9.79
C LEU A 245 -3.96 17.77 -8.42
N PRO A 246 -3.26 17.97 -7.28
CA PRO A 246 -3.81 17.53 -5.98
C PRO A 246 -5.05 18.32 -5.54
N LEU A 247 -5.20 19.58 -5.97
CA LEU A 247 -6.40 20.37 -5.67
C LEU A 247 -7.56 20.03 -6.60
N LEU A 248 -7.29 19.78 -7.89
CA LEU A 248 -8.32 19.35 -8.86
C LEU A 248 -8.87 17.96 -8.51
N GLU A 249 -8.03 17.03 -8.04
CA GLU A 249 -8.48 15.75 -7.49
C GLU A 249 -9.45 15.95 -6.30
N GLN A 250 -9.08 16.79 -5.33
CA GLN A 250 -9.95 17.07 -4.19
C GLN A 250 -11.23 17.78 -4.62
N CYS A 251 -11.17 18.68 -5.60
CA CYS A 251 -12.34 19.31 -6.20
C CYS A 251 -13.29 18.27 -6.80
N TYR A 252 -12.77 17.30 -7.55
CA TYR A 252 -13.57 16.24 -8.17
C TYR A 252 -14.32 15.41 -7.11
N PHE A 253 -13.62 14.96 -6.05
CA PHE A 253 -14.21 14.06 -5.06
C PHE A 253 -14.96 14.72 -3.91
N HIS A 254 -14.62 15.97 -3.55
CA HIS A 254 -15.08 16.56 -2.30
C HIS A 254 -15.88 17.86 -2.48
N ARG A 255 -15.94 18.46 -3.67
CA ARG A 255 -16.77 19.66 -3.92
C ARG A 255 -18.25 19.40 -3.58
N GLY A 256 -18.74 18.17 -3.77
CA GLY A 256 -20.11 17.79 -3.39
C GLY A 256 -20.42 18.02 -1.90
N ASN A 257 -19.40 17.96 -1.01
CA ASN A 257 -19.58 18.20 0.43
C ASN A 257 -19.76 19.68 0.76
N CYS A 258 -19.57 20.55 -0.23
CA CYS A 258 -19.60 21.98 -0.08
C CYS A 258 -20.91 22.57 -0.56
N LYS A 259 -21.98 22.35 0.21
CA LYS A 259 -23.24 23.07 0.00
C LYS A 259 -23.19 24.41 0.74
N LYS A 260 -23.50 25.50 0.05
CA LYS A 260 -24.03 26.72 0.68
C LYS A 260 -25.53 26.55 0.89
N ASP A 261 -26.05 27.29 1.86
CA ASP A 261 -27.48 27.51 2.03
C ASP A 261 -28.06 28.12 0.74
N ALA A 262 -29.06 27.48 0.12
CA ALA A 262 -29.65 27.91 -1.15
C ALA A 262 -30.23 29.34 -1.08
N SER A 263 -30.44 29.86 0.13
CA SER A 263 -30.85 31.22 0.45
C SER A 263 -29.83 32.31 0.04
N GLN A 264 -28.55 31.95 -0.17
CA GLN A 264 -27.50 32.85 -0.63
C GLN A 264 -27.35 32.90 -2.16
N CYS A 265 -28.13 32.12 -2.89
CA CYS A 265 -28.19 32.14 -4.35
C CYS A 265 -29.21 33.19 -4.80
N LYS A 266 -28.75 34.29 -5.40
CA LYS A 266 -29.62 35.25 -6.10
C LYS A 266 -29.02 35.67 -7.44
N PRO A 267 -29.80 35.67 -8.55
CA PRO A 267 -31.23 35.37 -8.66
C PRO A 267 -31.54 33.90 -8.97
N GLN A 268 -32.80 33.52 -8.76
CA GLN A 268 -33.36 32.15 -8.85
C GLN A 268 -33.43 31.53 -10.25
N ASN A 269 -32.82 32.12 -11.29
CA ASN A 269 -32.84 31.54 -12.63
C ASN A 269 -31.46 31.68 -13.29
N LYS A 270 -30.90 30.52 -13.64
CA LYS A 270 -29.62 30.19 -14.28
C LYS A 270 -28.45 29.91 -13.31
N ASP A 271 -27.99 28.66 -13.42
CA ASP A 271 -26.70 28.08 -13.00
C ASP A 271 -26.05 28.71 -11.77
N CYS A 272 -26.15 28.03 -10.62
CA CYS A 272 -25.43 28.39 -9.41
C CYS A 272 -23.90 28.45 -9.65
N GLU A 273 -23.39 29.62 -10.05
CA GLU A 273 -21.96 29.88 -10.29
C GLU A 273 -21.12 29.90 -8.99
N ASP A 274 -21.75 29.80 -7.82
CA ASP A 274 -21.13 30.08 -6.51
C ASP A 274 -20.92 28.85 -5.61
N TYR A 275 -20.54 27.70 -6.19
CA TYR A 275 -19.98 26.60 -5.39
C TYR A 275 -18.59 27.02 -4.90
N LEU A 276 -18.48 27.30 -3.60
CA LEU A 276 -17.19 27.29 -2.91
C LEU A 276 -16.88 25.84 -2.58
N PRO A 277 -15.66 25.33 -2.79
CA PRO A 277 -14.47 25.93 -3.40
C PRO A 277 -14.63 26.28 -4.89
N LYS A 278 -13.95 27.35 -5.34
CA LYS A 278 -13.91 27.82 -6.73
C LYS A 278 -13.15 26.88 -7.69
N CYS A 279 -13.59 25.62 -7.76
CA CYS A 279 -12.93 24.57 -8.52
C CYS A 279 -12.95 24.81 -10.03
N ASP A 280 -13.99 25.44 -10.56
CA ASP A 280 -14.06 25.75 -11.99
C ASP A 280 -13.07 26.85 -12.40
N GLU A 281 -12.88 27.85 -11.53
CA GLU A 281 -11.83 28.87 -11.70
C GLU A 281 -10.44 28.23 -11.63
N LEU A 282 -10.22 27.35 -10.64
CA LEU A 282 -8.99 26.58 -10.51
C LEU A 282 -8.71 25.74 -11.77
N ALA A 283 -9.70 25.02 -12.28
CA ALA A 283 -9.57 24.21 -13.49
C ALA A 283 -9.18 25.05 -14.71
N LYS A 284 -9.82 26.21 -14.90
CA LYS A 284 -9.49 27.15 -15.97
C LYS A 284 -8.05 27.67 -15.85
N GLU A 285 -7.63 28.13 -14.67
CA GLU A 285 -6.27 28.64 -14.47
C GLU A 285 -5.20 27.54 -14.60
N CYS A 286 -5.49 26.32 -14.13
CA CYS A 286 -4.62 25.17 -14.31
C CYS A 286 -4.51 24.74 -15.78
N GLY A 287 -5.62 24.79 -16.53
CA GLY A 287 -5.65 24.54 -17.97
C GLY A 287 -4.76 25.52 -18.75
N LYS A 288 -4.77 26.81 -18.37
CA LYS A 288 -3.84 27.82 -18.94
C LYS A 288 -2.36 27.49 -18.68
N LYS A 289 -2.05 26.66 -17.68
CA LYS A 289 -0.70 26.16 -17.37
C LYS A 289 -0.42 24.77 -17.98
N GLY A 290 -1.31 24.26 -18.83
CA GLY A 290 -1.21 22.94 -19.45
C GLY A 290 -1.43 21.78 -18.48
N VAL A 291 -2.15 22.00 -17.37
CA VAL A 291 -2.46 20.96 -16.38
C VAL A 291 -3.96 20.69 -16.41
N ILE A 292 -4.32 19.47 -16.81
CA ILE A 292 -5.69 18.95 -16.80
C ILE A 292 -5.71 17.75 -15.87
N TYR A 293 -6.70 17.69 -14.99
CA TYR A 293 -6.94 16.51 -14.15
C TYR A 293 -7.83 15.54 -14.91
N ILE A 294 -7.38 14.29 -14.99
CA ILE A 294 -8.14 13.18 -15.55
C ILE A 294 -8.63 12.37 -14.35
N HIS A 295 -9.96 12.21 -14.24
CA HIS A 295 -10.53 11.42 -13.16
C HIS A 295 -10.13 9.95 -13.31
N PRO A 296 -10.10 9.18 -12.22
CA PRO A 296 -9.91 7.74 -12.32
C PRO A 296 -11.11 7.07 -13.01
N GLY A 297 -10.88 5.85 -13.49
CA GLY A 297 -11.80 5.13 -14.36
C GLY A 297 -11.41 5.23 -15.85
N PRO A 298 -11.78 4.23 -16.67
CA PRO A 298 -11.64 4.30 -18.12
C PRO A 298 -12.52 5.42 -18.69
N ASP A 299 -12.07 6.02 -19.80
CA ASP A 299 -12.96 6.88 -20.59
C ASP A 299 -14.19 6.08 -21.02
N PHE A 300 -15.35 6.76 -21.13
CA PHE A 300 -16.56 6.12 -21.60
C PHE A 300 -16.32 5.51 -22.99
N ASP A 301 -16.33 4.19 -23.02
CA ASP A 301 -16.16 3.38 -24.21
C ASP A 301 -17.35 2.42 -24.26
N PRO A 302 -18.34 2.65 -25.15
CA PRO A 302 -19.53 1.82 -25.22
C PRO A 302 -19.22 0.37 -25.63
N THR A 303 -17.97 0.09 -26.00
CA THR A 303 -17.48 -1.26 -26.31
C THR A 303 -16.84 -1.95 -25.11
N LYS A 304 -16.80 -1.34 -23.92
CA LYS A 304 -16.25 -1.92 -22.70
C LYS A 304 -17.30 -1.96 -21.58
N PRO A 305 -17.18 -2.90 -20.62
CA PRO A 305 -18.01 -2.90 -19.43
C PRO A 305 -17.93 -1.56 -18.69
N GLU A 306 -19.04 -1.19 -18.04
CA GLU A 306 -19.05 -0.04 -17.13
C GLU A 306 -18.00 -0.23 -16.04
N PRO A 307 -17.29 0.84 -15.65
CA PRO A 307 -16.31 0.75 -14.59
C PRO A 307 -16.96 0.38 -13.26
N THR A 308 -16.21 -0.36 -12.46
CA THR A 308 -16.61 -0.66 -11.09
C THR A 308 -16.46 0.58 -10.22
N VAL A 309 -17.23 0.64 -9.11
CA VAL A 309 -17.08 1.73 -8.13
C VAL A 309 -15.64 1.85 -7.59
N ALA A 310 -14.91 0.73 -7.48
CA ALA A 310 -13.51 0.74 -7.07
C ALA A 310 -12.59 1.45 -8.09
N GLU A 311 -12.88 1.31 -9.39
CA GLU A 311 -12.15 1.99 -10.46
C GLU A 311 -12.51 3.48 -10.52
N ASP A 312 -13.80 3.82 -10.39
CA ASP A 312 -14.31 5.20 -10.44
C ASP A 312 -13.78 6.09 -9.31
N ILE A 313 -13.43 5.51 -8.16
CA ILE A 313 -12.87 6.23 -7.01
C ILE A 313 -11.34 6.24 -6.99
N GLY A 314 -10.70 5.47 -7.88
CA GLY A 314 -9.25 5.26 -7.89
C GLY A 314 -8.76 4.54 -6.63
N LEU A 315 -9.41 3.43 -6.25
CA LEU A 315 -9.07 2.65 -5.05
C LEU A 315 -7.62 2.15 -5.08
N GLU A 316 -7.16 1.67 -6.24
CA GLU A 316 -5.80 1.17 -6.42
C GLU A 316 -4.76 2.28 -6.20
N GLU A 317 -5.03 3.51 -6.65
CA GLU A 317 -4.19 4.68 -6.41
C GLU A 317 -4.17 5.10 -4.94
N LEU A 318 -5.29 4.98 -4.23
CA LEU A 318 -5.35 5.25 -2.78
C LEU A 318 -4.48 4.25 -2.00
N TYR A 319 -4.57 2.96 -2.33
CA TYR A 319 -3.75 1.94 -1.68
C TYR A 319 -2.26 2.11 -2.02
N LYS A 320 -1.91 2.44 -3.27
CA LYS A 320 -0.53 2.78 -3.63
C LYS A 320 0.02 3.99 -2.87
N ARG A 321 -0.79 5.02 -2.63
CA ARG A 321 -0.40 6.16 -1.79
C ARG A 321 -0.16 5.74 -0.34
N ALA A 322 -0.97 4.83 0.20
CA ALA A 322 -0.74 4.27 1.53
C ALA A 322 0.58 3.46 1.59
N GLU A 323 0.92 2.73 0.53
CA GLU A 323 2.19 1.99 0.44
C GLU A 323 3.43 2.90 0.43
N GLU A 324 3.32 4.13 -0.10
CA GLU A 324 4.40 5.15 0.01
C GLU A 324 4.69 5.53 1.47
N ASP A 325 3.73 5.28 2.36
CA ASP A 325 3.85 5.46 3.80
C ASP A 325 4.18 4.17 4.56
N GLY A 326 4.45 3.08 3.84
CA GLY A 326 4.67 1.74 4.41
C GLY A 326 3.40 1.02 4.84
N VAL A 327 2.22 1.58 4.53
CA VAL A 327 0.93 1.00 4.91
C VAL A 327 0.40 0.13 3.80
N PHE A 328 0.32 -1.17 4.06
CA PHE A 328 -0.25 -2.12 3.12
C PHE A 328 -1.72 -2.38 3.46
N ILE A 329 -2.58 -2.27 2.45
CA ILE A 329 -4.02 -2.58 2.54
C ILE A 329 -4.32 -3.56 1.43
N GLY A 330 -4.86 -4.71 1.80
CA GLY A 330 -5.21 -5.77 0.86
C GLY A 330 -6.63 -6.27 1.10
N ARG A 331 -7.20 -6.84 0.04
CA ARG A 331 -8.54 -7.43 0.08
C ARG A 331 -8.59 -8.57 1.08
N GLN A 332 -9.49 -8.45 2.04
CA GLN A 332 -9.66 -9.38 3.17
C GLN A 332 -9.77 -10.85 2.74
N GLN A 333 -9.27 -11.75 3.60
CA GLN A 333 -9.22 -13.19 3.32
C GLN A 333 -10.04 -14.04 4.31
N VAL A 334 -10.60 -13.43 5.37
CA VAL A 334 -11.17 -14.16 6.53
C VAL A 334 -12.65 -13.80 6.79
N ARG A 335 -13.30 -13.01 5.91
CA ARG A 335 -14.68 -12.54 6.10
C ARG A 335 -15.73 -13.61 5.79
N ASP A 336 -15.84 -14.62 6.63
CA ASP A 336 -16.97 -15.54 6.67
C ASP A 336 -17.99 -15.13 7.75
N ALA A 337 -19.09 -15.88 7.85
CA ALA A 337 -20.11 -15.64 8.86
C ALA A 337 -19.56 -15.74 10.30
N THR A 338 -18.62 -16.66 10.56
CA THR A 338 -17.99 -16.82 11.88
C THR A 338 -17.22 -15.56 12.25
N ALA A 339 -16.38 -15.05 11.34
CA ALA A 339 -15.56 -13.88 11.57
C ALA A 339 -16.40 -12.62 11.81
N LEU A 340 -17.44 -12.41 11.00
CA LEU A 340 -18.36 -11.28 11.21
C LEU A 340 -19.10 -11.37 12.54
N LEU A 341 -19.63 -12.54 12.91
CA LEU A 341 -20.29 -12.73 14.19
C LEU A 341 -19.32 -12.58 15.37
N ALA A 342 -18.09 -13.10 15.26
CA ALA A 342 -17.07 -12.98 16.29
C ALA A 342 -16.66 -11.52 16.56
N LEU A 343 -16.58 -10.70 15.51
CA LEU A 343 -16.32 -9.27 15.59
C LEU A 343 -17.48 -8.50 16.24
N LEU A 344 -18.72 -8.81 15.84
CA LEU A 344 -19.90 -8.10 16.33
C LEU A 344 -20.22 -8.47 17.79
N VAL A 345 -20.01 -9.72 18.19
CA VAL A 345 -20.22 -10.17 19.57
C VAL A 345 -19.13 -9.56 20.45
N LYS A 346 -19.43 -8.45 21.12
CA LYS A 346 -18.51 -7.87 22.11
C LYS A 346 -18.41 -8.78 23.35
N LYS A 347 -17.21 -8.87 23.94
CA LYS A 347 -17.04 -9.53 25.25
C LYS A 347 -17.46 -8.50 26.30
N ASP A 348 -18.49 -8.79 27.08
CA ASP A 348 -18.90 -7.86 28.15
C ASP A 348 -18.07 -8.13 29.40
N ASN A 349 -17.71 -7.05 30.10
CA ASN A 349 -16.99 -7.12 31.38
C ASN A 349 -17.87 -7.59 32.55
N THR A 350 -19.16 -7.88 32.31
CA THR A 350 -20.17 -8.20 33.33
C THR A 350 -20.29 -9.69 33.69
N GLY A 351 -19.38 -10.53 33.21
CA GLY A 351 -19.28 -11.94 33.65
C GLY A 351 -20.34 -12.90 33.09
N ASN A 352 -21.39 -12.41 32.41
CA ASN A 352 -22.35 -13.25 31.70
C ASN A 352 -21.91 -13.40 30.23
N ASN A 353 -21.08 -14.42 29.98
CA ASN A 353 -20.39 -14.69 28.71
C ASN A 353 -21.10 -15.74 27.85
N ASP A 354 -22.44 -15.75 27.80
CA ASP A 354 -23.14 -16.56 26.81
C ASP A 354 -23.00 -15.92 25.42
N ILE A 355 -21.93 -16.32 24.71
CA ILE A 355 -21.63 -15.90 23.34
C ILE A 355 -22.79 -16.26 22.40
N GLY A 356 -23.42 -17.41 22.61
CA GLY A 356 -24.52 -17.88 21.77
C GLY A 356 -25.75 -16.99 21.89
N LYS A 357 -26.12 -16.60 23.10
CA LYS A 357 -27.24 -15.67 23.32
C LYS A 357 -26.99 -14.30 22.66
N LYS A 358 -25.82 -13.71 22.88
CA LYS A 358 -25.46 -12.40 22.28
C LYS A 358 -25.39 -12.47 20.76
N CYS A 359 -24.87 -13.58 20.23
CA CYS A 359 -24.87 -13.83 18.80
C CYS A 359 -26.29 -13.81 18.24
N ASN A 360 -27.25 -14.49 18.89
CA ASN A 360 -28.64 -14.51 18.45
C ASN A 360 -29.25 -13.10 18.46
N GLU A 361 -29.04 -12.31 19.52
CA GLU A 361 -29.54 -10.92 19.61
C GLU A 361 -28.98 -10.03 18.50
N ILE A 362 -27.67 -10.14 18.23
CA ILE A 362 -27.00 -9.41 17.15
C ILE A 362 -27.54 -9.85 15.79
N LEU A 363 -27.64 -11.16 15.56
CA LEU A 363 -28.08 -11.71 14.29
C LEU A 363 -29.53 -11.33 14.00
N GLU A 364 -30.42 -11.37 14.98
CA GLU A 364 -31.80 -10.89 14.85
C GLU A 364 -31.85 -9.42 14.41
N ASN A 365 -31.01 -8.56 14.98
CA ASN A 365 -30.97 -7.16 14.57
C ASN A 365 -30.40 -6.99 13.15
N LYS A 366 -29.33 -7.72 12.81
CA LYS A 366 -28.67 -7.66 11.50
C LYS A 366 -29.53 -8.24 10.37
N CYS A 367 -30.37 -9.24 10.67
CA CYS A 367 -31.26 -9.82 9.67
C CYS A 367 -32.35 -8.86 9.18
N LYS A 368 -32.64 -7.76 9.90
CA LYS A 368 -33.58 -6.72 9.45
C LYS A 368 -33.14 -6.07 8.13
N ASN A 369 -31.83 -6.00 7.88
CA ASN A 369 -31.23 -5.47 6.65
C ASN A 369 -30.23 -6.47 6.05
N SER A 370 -30.61 -7.73 5.93
CA SER A 370 -29.70 -8.83 5.56
C SER A 370 -28.89 -8.62 4.26
N HIS A 371 -29.45 -7.93 3.26
CA HIS A 371 -28.76 -7.61 2.00
C HIS A 371 -27.54 -6.68 2.16
N GLU A 372 -27.40 -5.97 3.29
CA GLU A 372 -26.23 -5.14 3.58
C GLU A 372 -25.01 -5.99 4.00
N HIS A 373 -25.22 -7.28 4.28
CA HIS A 373 -24.22 -8.19 4.83
C HIS A 373 -24.28 -9.57 4.17
N GLU A 374 -23.87 -9.67 2.90
CA GLU A 374 -23.87 -10.92 2.08
C GLU A 374 -23.46 -12.19 2.86
N ALA A 375 -22.38 -12.13 3.65
CA ALA A 375 -21.89 -13.27 4.41
C ALA A 375 -22.82 -13.72 5.56
N LEU A 376 -23.69 -12.84 6.06
CA LEU A 376 -24.72 -13.15 7.06
C LEU A 376 -26.09 -13.40 6.43
N GLU A 377 -26.30 -13.04 5.16
CA GLU A 377 -27.59 -13.13 4.48
C GLU A 377 -28.17 -14.54 4.51
N LYS A 378 -27.32 -15.56 4.32
CA LYS A 378 -27.69 -16.99 4.38
C LYS A 378 -28.20 -17.43 5.77
N LEU A 379 -27.90 -16.67 6.82
CA LEU A 379 -28.34 -16.96 8.19
C LEU A 379 -29.71 -16.33 8.51
N CYS A 380 -30.28 -15.57 7.59
CA CYS A 380 -31.52 -14.84 7.75
C CYS A 380 -32.67 -15.48 6.95
N ALA A 381 -33.91 -15.24 7.40
CA ALA A 381 -35.14 -15.52 6.68
C ALA A 381 -36.20 -14.48 7.08
N LYS A 382 -36.76 -13.77 6.10
CA LYS A 382 -37.86 -12.80 6.29
C LYS A 382 -37.62 -11.85 7.48
N ASN A 383 -36.46 -11.19 7.50
CA ASN A 383 -36.04 -10.22 8.51
C ASN A 383 -35.73 -10.77 9.92
N ALA A 384 -35.59 -12.09 10.07
CA ALA A 384 -35.21 -12.75 11.32
C ALA A 384 -34.12 -13.81 11.11
N ALA A 385 -33.48 -14.27 12.17
CA ALA A 385 -32.53 -15.39 12.10
C ALA A 385 -33.26 -16.70 11.77
N ASN A 386 -32.74 -17.45 10.78
CA ASN A 386 -33.26 -18.76 10.42
C ASN A 386 -32.63 -19.87 11.30
N ASN A 387 -33.01 -21.14 11.06
CA ASN A 387 -32.48 -22.26 11.84
C ASN A 387 -30.95 -22.43 11.68
N ILE A 388 -30.42 -22.18 10.49
CA ILE A 388 -28.97 -22.23 10.21
C ILE A 388 -28.26 -21.14 11.03
N GLY A 389 -28.81 -19.93 11.08
CA GLY A 389 -28.30 -18.82 11.88
C GLY A 389 -28.28 -19.12 13.37
N LYS A 390 -29.37 -19.69 13.90
CA LYS A 390 -29.46 -20.07 15.32
C LYS A 390 -28.45 -21.15 15.68
N GLU A 391 -28.27 -22.16 14.81
CA GLU A 391 -27.27 -23.19 15.03
C GLU A 391 -25.85 -22.63 14.95
N LYS A 392 -25.59 -21.76 13.97
CA LYS A 392 -24.31 -21.07 13.83
C LYS A 392 -23.93 -20.27 15.08
N CYS A 393 -24.91 -19.64 15.74
CA CYS A 393 -24.68 -18.93 17.00
C CYS A 393 -24.36 -19.88 18.17
N LYS A 394 -24.92 -21.09 18.22
CA LYS A 394 -24.56 -22.08 19.24
C LYS A 394 -23.13 -22.59 19.06
N GLU A 395 -22.72 -22.82 17.82
CA GLU A 395 -21.38 -23.33 17.47
C GLU A 395 -20.29 -22.25 17.50
N LEU A 396 -20.66 -20.96 17.56
CA LEU A 396 -19.74 -19.84 17.40
C LEU A 396 -18.54 -19.87 18.34
N GLU A 397 -18.73 -20.25 19.61
CA GLU A 397 -17.62 -20.32 20.57
C GLU A 397 -16.60 -21.40 20.19
N GLU A 398 -17.06 -22.56 19.73
CA GLU A 398 -16.19 -23.65 19.29
C GLU A 398 -15.45 -23.27 17.99
N ASP A 399 -16.15 -22.62 17.06
CA ASP A 399 -15.57 -22.12 15.82
C ASP A 399 -14.48 -21.06 16.07
N ILE A 400 -14.72 -20.14 17.02
CA ILE A 400 -13.72 -19.17 17.47
C ILE A 400 -12.50 -19.91 18.04
N LYS A 401 -12.70 -20.92 18.90
CA LYS A 401 -11.59 -21.71 19.48
C LYS A 401 -10.76 -22.40 18.40
N LYS A 402 -11.41 -23.08 17.43
CA LYS A 402 -10.74 -23.71 16.28
C LYS A 402 -9.94 -22.68 15.48
N THR A 403 -10.53 -21.52 15.22
CA THR A 403 -9.90 -20.44 14.47
C THR A 403 -8.69 -19.87 15.20
N CYS A 404 -8.79 -19.65 16.50
CA CYS A 404 -7.67 -19.19 17.34
C CYS A 404 -6.50 -20.19 17.33
N ASN A 405 -6.76 -21.50 17.33
CA ASN A 405 -5.70 -22.52 17.24
C ASN A 405 -4.96 -22.48 15.89
N ILE A 406 -5.70 -22.30 14.79
CA ILE A 406 -5.13 -22.13 13.46
C ILE A 406 -4.30 -20.83 13.41
N PHE A 407 -4.84 -19.74 13.97
CA PHE A 407 -4.16 -18.46 14.01
C PHE A 407 -2.85 -18.53 14.82
N ALA A 408 -2.88 -19.12 16.01
CA ALA A 408 -1.69 -19.34 16.84
C ALA A 408 -0.60 -20.13 16.09
N SER A 409 -1.00 -21.18 15.36
CA SER A 409 -0.06 -21.96 14.54
C SER A 409 0.61 -21.11 13.44
N LYS A 410 -0.16 -20.22 12.79
CA LYS A 410 0.37 -19.29 11.78
C LYS A 410 1.31 -18.26 12.38
N LEU A 411 1.01 -17.74 13.57
CA LEU A 411 1.88 -16.80 14.30
C LEU A 411 3.23 -17.43 14.65
N ILE A 412 3.22 -18.69 15.11
CA ILE A 412 4.44 -19.45 15.43
C ILE A 412 5.30 -19.67 14.18
N ASN A 413 4.68 -20.09 13.08
CA ASN A 413 5.39 -20.33 11.82
C ASN A 413 6.02 -19.06 11.25
N ASN A 414 5.42 -17.89 11.50
CA ASN A 414 5.95 -16.60 11.09
C ASN A 414 6.85 -15.93 12.13
N HIS A 415 7.19 -16.62 13.24
CA HIS A 415 8.02 -16.10 14.33
C HIS A 415 7.46 -14.82 14.99
N LEU A 416 6.14 -14.63 14.97
CA LEU A 416 5.45 -13.48 15.57
C LEU A 416 5.00 -13.75 17.01
N PHE A 417 5.03 -15.02 17.42
CA PHE A 417 4.69 -15.49 18.76
C PHE A 417 5.31 -16.87 18.97
N ASP A 418 6.03 -17.11 20.07
CA ASP A 418 6.53 -18.45 20.40
C ASP A 418 6.51 -18.66 21.92
N PRO A 419 5.48 -19.35 22.45
CA PRO A 419 5.36 -19.57 23.88
C PRO A 419 6.43 -20.53 24.42
N LYS A 420 7.00 -21.40 23.58
CA LYS A 420 8.05 -22.35 23.99
C LYS A 420 9.41 -21.68 24.16
N LYS A 421 9.67 -20.62 23.39
CA LYS A 421 10.91 -19.81 23.48
C LYS A 421 10.78 -18.60 24.39
N GLY A 422 9.65 -18.43 25.09
CA GLY A 422 9.39 -17.27 25.93
C GLY A 422 9.06 -16.00 25.16
N ASN A 423 8.82 -16.07 23.84
CA ASN A 423 8.34 -14.95 23.02
C ASN A 423 6.82 -14.84 23.10
N ASN A 424 6.30 -14.64 24.32
CA ASN A 424 4.88 -14.38 24.60
C ASN A 424 4.55 -12.88 24.71
N GLY A 425 5.58 -12.03 24.55
CA GLY A 425 5.50 -10.58 24.69
C GLY A 425 5.55 -9.83 23.38
N ILE A 426 5.63 -8.50 23.48
CA ILE A 426 5.97 -7.65 22.33
C ILE A 426 7.41 -7.92 21.88
N ILE A 427 7.56 -8.13 20.57
CA ILE A 427 8.84 -8.28 19.88
C ILE A 427 9.34 -6.89 19.50
N GLY A 428 10.58 -6.56 19.87
CA GLY A 428 11.18 -5.28 19.49
C GLY A 428 11.46 -5.19 17.99
N TRP A 429 11.54 -3.97 17.47
CA TRP A 429 11.63 -3.69 16.03
C TRP A 429 12.70 -4.49 15.30
N GLY A 430 13.90 -4.57 15.88
CA GLY A 430 15.03 -5.35 15.32
C GLY A 430 14.81 -6.86 15.30
N GLY A 431 13.92 -7.39 16.13
CA GLY A 431 13.59 -8.82 16.24
C GLY A 431 12.37 -9.25 15.43
N LEU A 432 11.58 -8.31 14.89
CA LEU A 432 10.43 -8.62 14.04
C LEU A 432 10.88 -9.29 12.74
N PRO A 433 10.11 -10.28 12.23
CA PRO A 433 10.41 -10.92 10.96
C PRO A 433 10.46 -9.86 9.85
N THR A 434 11.42 -10.02 8.96
CA THR A 434 11.70 -9.01 7.92
C THR A 434 11.02 -9.34 6.58
N PHE A 435 10.57 -10.59 6.41
CA PHE A 435 10.06 -11.09 5.14
C PHE A 435 8.72 -11.80 5.33
N LEU A 436 7.65 -11.01 5.40
CA LEU A 436 6.27 -11.49 5.24
C LEU A 436 5.83 -11.23 3.80
N SER A 437 4.98 -12.08 3.22
CA SER A 437 4.36 -11.79 1.92
C SER A 437 3.17 -10.82 2.08
N ASN A 438 2.68 -10.26 0.96
CA ASN A 438 1.42 -9.50 0.96
C ASN A 438 0.26 -10.37 1.46
N GLU A 439 0.24 -11.63 1.03
CA GLU A 439 -0.78 -12.59 1.44
C GLU A 439 -0.72 -12.88 2.95
N ASP A 440 0.49 -13.03 3.52
CA ASP A 440 0.67 -13.23 4.96
C ASP A 440 0.14 -12.03 5.74
N CYS A 441 0.50 -10.80 5.34
CA CYS A 441 0.04 -9.59 5.99
C CYS A 441 -1.47 -9.43 5.93
N THR A 442 -2.07 -9.49 4.74
CA THR A 442 -3.53 -9.41 4.59
C THR A 442 -4.22 -10.45 5.47
N LYS A 443 -3.76 -11.70 5.42
CA LYS A 443 -4.41 -12.79 6.14
C LYS A 443 -4.28 -12.66 7.65
N LEU A 444 -3.08 -12.40 8.17
CA LEU A 444 -2.81 -12.28 9.60
C LEU A 444 -3.47 -11.03 10.19
N GLU A 445 -3.47 -9.92 9.45
CA GLU A 445 -4.15 -8.69 9.88
C GLU A 445 -5.67 -8.87 9.91
N SER A 446 -6.27 -9.55 8.92
CA SER A 446 -7.70 -9.90 9.00
C SER A 446 -8.00 -10.80 10.20
N TYR A 447 -7.15 -11.79 10.52
CA TYR A 447 -7.33 -12.57 11.76
C TYR A 447 -7.31 -11.67 13.00
N CYS A 448 -6.38 -10.73 13.06
CA CYS A 448 -6.29 -9.78 14.15
C CYS A 448 -7.54 -8.90 14.24
N PHE A 449 -8.01 -8.38 13.12
CA PHE A 449 -9.21 -7.57 13.07
C PHE A 449 -10.44 -8.30 13.64
N TYR A 450 -10.68 -9.55 13.25
CA TYR A 450 -11.86 -10.30 13.68
C TYR A 450 -11.72 -10.97 15.05
N PHE A 451 -10.52 -11.39 15.45
CA PHE A 451 -10.34 -12.32 16.59
C PHE A 451 -9.37 -11.86 17.68
N GLU A 452 -8.71 -10.69 17.57
CA GLU A 452 -7.73 -10.22 18.56
C GLU A 452 -8.26 -10.29 20.01
N LYS A 453 -9.49 -9.81 20.25
CA LYS A 453 -10.09 -9.78 21.60
C LYS A 453 -10.67 -11.12 22.06
N LYS A 454 -10.66 -12.13 21.19
CA LYS A 454 -11.26 -13.46 21.41
C LYS A 454 -10.20 -14.52 21.64
N CYS A 455 -9.08 -14.46 20.94
CA CYS A 455 -7.98 -15.39 21.10
C CYS A 455 -7.13 -15.06 22.33
N GLN A 456 -6.65 -16.11 22.99
CA GLN A 456 -5.66 -15.96 24.06
C GLN A 456 -4.38 -15.32 23.50
N ASP A 457 -3.81 -14.36 24.24
CA ASP A 457 -2.63 -13.58 23.83
C ASP A 457 -2.79 -12.85 22.48
N GLY A 458 -4.03 -12.66 22.01
CA GLY A 458 -4.36 -12.03 20.75
C GLY A 458 -3.83 -10.59 20.67
N GLU A 459 -3.96 -9.80 21.73
CA GLU A 459 -3.53 -8.39 21.75
C GLU A 459 -2.03 -8.23 21.43
N LYS A 460 -1.17 -8.95 22.14
CA LYS A 460 0.29 -8.87 21.95
C LYS A 460 0.71 -9.46 20.62
N SER A 461 0.13 -10.61 20.25
CA SER A 461 0.43 -11.26 18.98
C SER A 461 0.03 -10.41 17.79
N CYS A 462 -1.14 -9.75 17.86
CA CYS A 462 -1.62 -8.85 16.83
C CYS A 462 -0.85 -7.53 16.77
N ALA A 463 -0.38 -7.04 17.90
CA ALA A 463 0.57 -5.93 17.91
C ALA A 463 1.87 -6.27 17.16
N ASN A 464 2.38 -7.50 17.32
CA ASN A 464 3.55 -7.98 16.58
C ASN A 464 3.24 -8.14 15.07
N VAL A 465 2.06 -8.65 14.69
CA VAL A 465 1.62 -8.77 13.29
C VAL A 465 1.61 -7.41 12.60
N ARG A 466 0.88 -6.44 13.15
CA ARG A 466 0.78 -5.08 12.59
C ARG A 466 2.14 -4.42 12.52
N ALA A 467 2.96 -4.54 13.57
CA ALA A 467 4.32 -3.98 13.57
C ALA A 467 5.21 -4.62 12.50
N ALA A 468 5.12 -5.93 12.28
CA ALA A 468 5.90 -6.62 11.25
C ALA A 468 5.44 -6.25 9.83
N CYS A 469 4.13 -6.16 9.60
CA CYS A 469 3.59 -5.73 8.31
C CYS A 469 3.94 -4.27 8.00
N TYR A 470 3.86 -3.40 9.01
CA TYR A 470 4.28 -2.02 8.86
C TYR A 470 5.79 -1.89 8.61
N LYS A 471 6.62 -2.60 9.40
CA LYS A 471 8.08 -2.67 9.18
C LYS A 471 8.42 -3.06 7.76
N ARG A 472 7.79 -4.13 7.26
CA ARG A 472 7.98 -4.59 5.89
C ARG A 472 7.67 -3.49 4.88
N GLY A 473 6.55 -2.78 5.03
CA GLY A 473 6.19 -1.68 4.14
C GLY A 473 7.21 -0.54 4.19
N LEU A 474 7.64 -0.14 5.39
CA LEU A 474 8.65 0.90 5.58
C LEU A 474 10.01 0.51 4.96
N ASP A 475 10.49 -0.70 5.25
CA ASP A 475 11.73 -1.28 4.72
C ASP A 475 11.67 -1.41 3.19
N ALA A 476 10.51 -1.78 2.62
CA ALA A 476 10.34 -1.91 1.18
C ALA A 476 10.61 -0.60 0.43
N ARG A 477 10.31 0.56 1.03
CA ARG A 477 10.61 1.88 0.42
C ARG A 477 12.11 2.12 0.32
N ALA A 478 12.85 1.84 1.39
CA ALA A 478 14.30 1.97 1.39
C ALA A 478 14.96 0.94 0.45
N ASN A 479 14.50 -0.30 0.52
CA ASN A 479 15.00 -1.38 -0.32
C ASN A 479 14.76 -1.08 -1.81
N LYS A 480 13.59 -0.57 -2.18
CA LYS A 480 13.27 -0.20 -3.56
C LYS A 480 14.26 0.83 -4.11
N VAL A 481 14.52 1.91 -3.36
CA VAL A 481 15.48 2.94 -3.77
C VAL A 481 16.87 2.34 -3.98
N LEU A 482 17.35 1.51 -3.06
CA LEU A 482 18.68 0.91 -3.19
C LEU A 482 18.73 -0.13 -4.32
N GLN A 483 17.71 -0.97 -4.47
CA GLN A 483 17.64 -1.99 -5.53
C GLN A 483 17.61 -1.35 -6.92
N GLU A 484 16.88 -0.25 -7.12
CA GLU A 484 16.86 0.48 -8.39
C GLU A 484 18.25 1.04 -8.76
N ASN A 485 19.02 1.52 -7.79
CA ASN A 485 20.35 2.10 -8.02
C ASN A 485 21.47 1.04 -8.04
N MET A 486 21.22 -0.15 -7.51
CA MET A 486 22.17 -1.27 -7.41
C MET A 486 21.83 -2.42 -8.37
N ARG A 487 21.01 -2.15 -9.39
CA ARG A 487 20.51 -3.15 -10.34
C ARG A 487 21.67 -3.85 -11.05
N GLY A 488 21.57 -5.17 -11.19
CA GLY A 488 22.61 -6.02 -11.76
C GLY A 488 23.73 -6.39 -10.77
N MET A 489 23.70 -5.90 -9.53
CA MET A 489 24.70 -6.22 -8.50
C MET A 489 24.14 -7.03 -7.33
N LEU A 490 22.83 -7.33 -7.32
CA LEU A 490 22.16 -7.99 -6.20
C LEU A 490 22.29 -9.52 -6.23
N HIS A 491 22.85 -10.08 -7.31
CA HIS A 491 23.08 -11.49 -7.48
C HIS A 491 24.53 -11.90 -7.09
N GLY A 492 24.78 -12.10 -5.80
CA GLY A 492 26.07 -12.59 -5.34
C GLY A 492 26.07 -13.06 -3.89
N SER A 493 27.13 -13.79 -3.51
CA SER A 493 27.21 -14.43 -2.18
C SER A 493 28.62 -14.61 -1.64
N ASN A 494 29.67 -14.33 -2.42
CA ASN A 494 31.06 -14.52 -2.00
C ASN A 494 31.66 -13.26 -1.34
N LYS A 495 32.82 -13.42 -0.68
CA LYS A 495 33.49 -12.31 0.03
C LYS A 495 33.83 -11.12 -0.88
N SER A 496 34.39 -11.40 -2.06
CA SER A 496 34.78 -10.36 -3.02
C SER A 496 33.58 -9.57 -3.55
N TRP A 497 32.45 -10.25 -3.78
CA TRP A 497 31.20 -9.61 -4.13
C TRP A 497 30.71 -8.72 -2.99
N LEU A 498 30.72 -9.21 -1.74
CA LEU A 498 30.25 -8.46 -0.59
C LEU A 498 31.10 -7.19 -0.35
N GLU A 499 32.40 -7.26 -0.58
CA GLU A 499 33.30 -6.10 -0.56
C GLU A 499 32.90 -5.06 -1.62
N LYS A 500 32.78 -5.49 -2.89
CA LYS A 500 32.39 -4.60 -4.00
C LYS A 500 30.99 -4.01 -3.83
N PHE A 501 30.05 -4.83 -3.35
CA PHE A 501 28.67 -4.41 -3.10
C PHE A 501 28.63 -3.31 -2.06
N GLN A 502 29.35 -3.47 -0.95
CA GLN A 502 29.40 -2.44 0.09
C GLN A 502 30.04 -1.14 -0.39
N GLN A 503 31.09 -1.23 -1.21
CA GLN A 503 31.72 -0.06 -1.83
C GLN A 503 30.74 0.73 -2.71
N GLU A 504 30.04 0.05 -3.61
CA GLU A 504 29.07 0.71 -4.49
C GLU A 504 27.86 1.22 -3.69
N LEU A 505 27.39 0.46 -2.70
CA LEU A 505 26.29 0.88 -1.83
C LEU A 505 26.59 2.21 -1.13
N VAL A 506 27.79 2.38 -0.57
CA VAL A 506 28.19 3.63 0.10
C VAL A 506 28.26 4.79 -0.88
N LYS A 507 28.73 4.54 -2.11
CA LYS A 507 28.73 5.55 -3.17
C LYS A 507 27.30 5.98 -3.54
N VAL A 508 26.40 5.02 -3.76
CA VAL A 508 24.97 5.29 -4.00
C VAL A 508 24.34 6.06 -2.84
N CYS A 509 24.61 5.67 -1.59
CA CYS A 509 24.12 6.37 -0.41
C CYS A 509 24.60 7.83 -0.35
N LYS A 510 25.86 8.09 -0.71
CA LYS A 510 26.42 9.44 -0.78
C LYS A 510 25.72 10.28 -1.86
N GLU A 511 25.57 9.73 -3.07
CA GLU A 511 24.89 10.42 -4.18
C GLU A 511 23.43 10.73 -3.86
N LEU A 512 22.72 9.80 -3.20
CA LEU A 512 21.34 10.00 -2.75
C LEU A 512 21.23 11.12 -1.71
N LYS A 513 22.21 11.25 -0.82
CA LYS A 513 22.28 12.32 0.20
C LYS A 513 22.53 13.68 -0.46
N GLU A 514 23.49 13.77 -1.37
CA GLU A 514 23.88 15.04 -2.03
C GLU A 514 22.79 15.55 -2.99
N ASN A 515 22.12 14.67 -3.74
CA ASN A 515 21.09 15.05 -4.71
C ASN A 515 19.76 15.51 -4.10
N LYS A 516 19.48 15.15 -2.84
CA LYS A 516 18.19 15.43 -2.18
C LYS A 516 18.31 16.26 -0.89
N GLU A 517 19.50 16.73 -0.53
CA GLU A 517 19.87 17.36 0.75
C GLU A 517 19.66 16.46 2.00
N ASN A 518 18.75 15.48 1.94
CA ASN A 518 18.45 14.48 2.96
C ASN A 518 18.05 13.13 2.34
N PHE A 519 18.14 12.06 3.12
CA PHE A 519 17.61 10.76 2.70
C PHE A 519 16.08 10.79 2.52
N PRO A 520 15.55 10.08 1.50
CA PRO A 520 14.11 9.92 1.29
C PRO A 520 13.30 9.42 2.49
N ASN A 521 13.88 8.58 3.33
CA ASN A 521 13.26 8.03 4.55
C ASN A 521 14.34 7.60 5.56
N ASP A 522 13.92 7.36 6.81
CA ASP A 522 14.82 7.02 7.91
C ASP A 522 15.37 5.58 7.82
N GLU A 523 14.61 4.65 7.23
CA GLU A 523 15.07 3.27 7.00
C GLU A 523 16.29 3.24 6.05
N LEU A 524 16.26 4.06 5.01
CA LEU A 524 17.37 4.21 4.06
C LEU A 524 18.62 4.76 4.73
N PHE A 525 18.48 5.75 5.61
CA PHE A 525 19.60 6.20 6.44
C PHE A 525 20.17 5.05 7.26
N ALA A 526 19.32 4.28 7.94
CA ALA A 526 19.77 3.17 8.77
C ALA A 526 20.52 2.09 7.97
N LEU A 527 20.08 1.80 6.73
CA LEU A 527 20.77 0.89 5.82
C LEU A 527 22.12 1.45 5.35
N CYS A 528 22.18 2.74 5.00
CA CYS A 528 23.41 3.39 4.56
C CYS A 528 24.49 3.45 5.66
N VAL A 529 24.09 3.59 6.93
CA VAL A 529 25.01 3.54 8.07
C VAL A 529 25.48 2.11 8.38
N GLN A 530 24.78 1.07 7.91
CA GLN A 530 25.13 -0.34 8.15
C GLN A 530 25.30 -1.13 6.84
N PRO A 531 26.31 -0.84 6.00
CA PRO A 531 26.46 -1.42 4.66
C PRO A 531 26.45 -2.95 4.63
N ALA A 532 27.16 -3.61 5.54
CA ALA A 532 27.19 -5.07 5.62
C ALA A 532 25.81 -5.68 5.91
N LYS A 533 25.03 -5.05 6.79
CA LYS A 533 23.67 -5.47 7.11
C LYS A 533 22.73 -5.18 5.93
N ALA A 534 22.85 -4.02 5.31
CA ALA A 534 22.08 -3.65 4.14
C ALA A 534 22.31 -4.62 2.97
N ALA A 535 23.55 -5.02 2.68
CA ALA A 535 23.85 -6.00 1.65
C ALA A 535 23.10 -7.32 1.85
N ARG A 536 23.09 -7.84 3.09
CA ARG A 536 22.35 -9.06 3.44
C ARG A 536 20.84 -8.89 3.31
N LEU A 537 20.31 -7.78 3.78
CA LEU A 537 18.88 -7.48 3.73
C LEU A 537 18.38 -7.32 2.28
N LEU A 538 19.09 -6.55 1.45
CA LEU A 538 18.72 -6.30 0.06
C LEU A 538 18.74 -7.58 -0.78
N THR A 539 19.77 -8.41 -0.59
CA THR A 539 19.90 -9.69 -1.31
C THR A 539 18.80 -10.66 -0.89
N HIS A 540 18.50 -10.73 0.41
CA HIS A 540 17.42 -11.59 0.90
C HIS A 540 16.04 -11.08 0.46
N ASP A 541 15.81 -9.77 0.50
CA ASP A 541 14.58 -9.14 0.00
C ASP A 541 14.35 -9.44 -1.48
N LEU A 542 15.38 -9.27 -2.33
CA LEU A 542 15.33 -9.62 -3.74
C LEU A 542 14.98 -11.10 -3.94
N ARG A 543 15.64 -12.00 -3.20
CA ARG A 543 15.37 -13.44 -3.29
C ARG A 543 13.92 -13.76 -2.93
N MET A 544 13.40 -13.17 -1.86
CA MET A 544 12.00 -13.39 -1.46
C MET A 544 11.03 -12.83 -2.51
N LYS A 545 11.26 -11.62 -3.02
CA LYS A 545 10.49 -11.03 -4.13
C LYS A 545 10.50 -11.93 -5.37
N THR A 546 11.65 -12.51 -5.70
CA THR A 546 11.81 -13.47 -6.80
C THR A 546 10.96 -14.73 -6.58
N ILE A 547 11.02 -15.32 -5.38
CA ILE A 547 10.24 -16.52 -5.04
C ILE A 547 8.74 -16.22 -5.15
N PHE A 548 8.28 -15.10 -4.60
CA PHE A 548 6.87 -14.72 -4.67
C PHE A 548 6.42 -14.40 -6.10
N LEU A 549 7.24 -13.69 -6.88
CA LEU A 549 6.94 -13.45 -8.29
C LEU A 549 6.84 -14.77 -9.06
N ARG A 550 7.77 -15.71 -8.82
CA ARG A 550 7.73 -17.02 -9.47
C ARG A 550 6.41 -17.75 -9.18
N GLN A 551 5.97 -17.78 -7.92
CA GLN A 551 4.69 -18.37 -7.54
C GLN A 551 3.49 -17.68 -8.22
N GLN A 552 3.55 -16.36 -8.41
CA GLN A 552 2.51 -15.62 -9.14
C GLN A 552 2.53 -15.97 -10.64
N LEU A 553 3.73 -16.02 -11.24
CA LEU A 553 3.91 -16.39 -12.65
C LEU A 553 3.46 -17.82 -12.91
N ASP A 554 3.79 -18.78 -12.04
CA ASP A 554 3.35 -20.18 -12.18
C ASP A 554 1.83 -20.33 -12.21
N LYS A 555 1.09 -19.41 -11.56
CA LYS A 555 -0.38 -19.42 -11.55
C LYS A 555 -1.02 -18.71 -12.75
N ARG A 556 -0.34 -17.72 -13.34
CA ARG A 556 -0.99 -16.76 -14.26
C ARG A 556 -0.33 -16.61 -15.63
N ARG A 557 0.95 -16.97 -15.80
CA ARG A 557 1.71 -16.65 -17.02
C ARG A 557 1.15 -17.30 -18.29
N ASP A 558 0.50 -18.46 -18.17
CA ASP A 558 0.00 -19.21 -19.33
C ASP A 558 -1.33 -18.63 -19.84
N PHE A 559 -2.12 -18.03 -18.94
CA PHE A 559 -3.40 -17.40 -19.24
C PHE A 559 -3.51 -16.04 -18.52
N PRO A 560 -2.69 -15.04 -18.90
CA PRO A 560 -2.68 -13.75 -18.22
C PRO A 560 -3.87 -12.89 -18.63
N THR A 561 -4.30 -12.04 -17.72
CA THR A 561 -5.18 -10.90 -18.01
C THR A 561 -4.37 -9.65 -18.38
N ASP A 562 -5.00 -8.61 -18.92
CA ASP A 562 -4.36 -7.31 -19.14
C ASP A 562 -3.72 -6.71 -17.89
N LYS A 563 -4.35 -6.96 -16.72
CA LYS A 563 -3.83 -6.53 -15.43
C LYS A 563 -2.55 -7.31 -15.09
N ASP A 564 -2.55 -8.62 -15.30
CA ASP A 564 -1.36 -9.46 -15.07
C ASP A 564 -0.19 -9.04 -15.97
N CYS A 565 -0.47 -8.76 -17.25
CA CYS A 565 0.55 -8.29 -18.19
C CYS A 565 1.22 -6.99 -17.74
N LYS A 566 0.45 -6.05 -17.20
CA LYS A 566 0.97 -4.78 -16.69
C LYS A 566 1.70 -4.97 -15.35
N GLU A 567 1.13 -5.72 -14.42
CA GLU A 567 1.66 -5.85 -13.06
C GLU A 567 2.85 -6.81 -13.00
N LEU A 568 2.66 -8.05 -13.46
CA LEU A 568 3.71 -9.07 -13.45
C LEU A 568 4.80 -8.75 -14.47
N GLY A 569 4.45 -8.15 -15.61
CA GLY A 569 5.42 -7.69 -16.61
C GLY A 569 6.40 -6.66 -16.04
N ARG A 570 5.91 -5.68 -15.26
CA ARG A 570 6.78 -4.75 -14.53
C ARG A 570 7.67 -5.43 -13.51
N LYS A 571 7.12 -6.36 -12.72
CA LYS A 571 7.92 -7.14 -11.75
C LYS A 571 9.02 -7.97 -12.43
N CYS A 572 8.74 -8.52 -13.61
CA CYS A 572 9.73 -9.19 -14.45
C CYS A 572 10.84 -8.24 -14.92
N GLN A 573 10.49 -7.02 -15.33
CA GLN A 573 11.48 -6.00 -15.67
C GLN A 573 12.30 -5.53 -14.47
N ASP A 574 11.68 -5.45 -13.29
CA ASP A 574 12.32 -4.97 -12.07
C ASP A 574 13.29 -5.98 -11.45
N LEU A 575 12.98 -7.27 -11.54
CA LEU A 575 13.76 -8.34 -10.91
C LEU A 575 14.61 -9.14 -11.90
N GLY A 576 14.35 -9.04 -13.20
CA GLY A 576 14.91 -9.93 -14.23
C GLY A 576 16.42 -9.83 -14.39
N GLU A 577 17.00 -8.64 -14.22
CA GLU A 577 18.46 -8.44 -14.32
C GLU A 577 19.23 -9.09 -13.17
N ASP A 578 18.59 -9.25 -12.00
CA ASP A 578 19.22 -9.81 -10.80
C ASP A 578 18.72 -11.23 -10.47
N SER A 579 17.89 -11.84 -11.32
CA SER A 579 17.33 -13.16 -11.07
C SER A 579 17.19 -14.03 -12.33
N LYS A 580 18.01 -15.08 -12.39
CA LYS A 580 17.92 -16.12 -13.43
C LYS A 580 16.73 -17.06 -13.26
N GLU A 581 16.13 -17.12 -12.07
CA GLU A 581 15.07 -18.10 -11.76
C GLU A 581 13.73 -17.75 -12.43
N ILE A 582 13.51 -16.47 -12.76
CA ILE A 582 12.27 -15.98 -13.35
C ILE A 582 12.38 -15.73 -14.85
N THR A 583 13.56 -15.87 -15.46
CA THR A 583 13.80 -15.56 -16.88
C THR A 583 12.81 -16.28 -17.81
N TRP A 584 12.69 -17.61 -17.67
CA TRP A 584 11.77 -18.40 -18.48
C TRP A 584 10.29 -18.10 -18.18
N PRO A 585 9.83 -18.11 -16.91
CA PRO A 585 8.48 -17.68 -16.57
C PRO A 585 8.09 -16.30 -17.10
N CYS A 586 8.99 -15.32 -17.05
CA CYS A 586 8.77 -13.97 -17.55
C CYS A 586 8.69 -13.92 -19.08
N HIS A 587 9.54 -14.66 -19.78
CA HIS A 587 9.46 -14.78 -21.23
C HIS A 587 8.13 -15.42 -21.68
N THR A 588 7.66 -16.47 -20.99
CA THR A 588 6.33 -17.05 -21.26
C THR A 588 5.22 -16.03 -21.05
N LEU A 589 5.25 -15.28 -19.94
CA LEU A 589 4.27 -14.21 -19.69
C LEU A 589 4.28 -13.19 -20.84
N GLU A 590 5.45 -12.71 -21.24
CA GLU A 590 5.60 -11.74 -22.33
C GLU A 590 4.99 -12.25 -23.65
N GLN A 591 5.27 -13.50 -24.02
CA GLN A 591 4.68 -14.12 -25.20
C GLN A 591 3.15 -14.17 -25.13
N GLN A 592 2.60 -14.57 -23.99
CA GLN A 592 1.15 -14.64 -23.81
C GLN A 592 0.49 -13.25 -23.77
N CYS A 593 1.16 -12.25 -23.19
CA CYS A 593 0.70 -10.88 -23.21
C CYS A 593 0.71 -10.27 -24.61
N ASN A 594 1.75 -10.56 -25.41
CA ASN A 594 1.79 -10.18 -26.82
C ASN A 594 0.65 -10.84 -27.60
N ARG A 595 0.38 -12.13 -27.35
CA ARG A 595 -0.76 -12.84 -27.96
C ARG A 595 -2.10 -12.19 -27.59
N LEU A 596 -2.29 -11.81 -26.32
CA LEU A 596 -3.51 -11.14 -25.84
C LEU A 596 -3.70 -9.79 -26.56
N GLY A 597 -2.67 -8.96 -26.60
CA GLY A 597 -2.72 -7.66 -27.29
C GLY A 597 -2.99 -7.79 -28.79
N THR A 598 -2.35 -8.73 -29.48
CA THR A 598 -2.62 -8.99 -30.90
C THR A 598 -4.03 -9.52 -31.13
N THR A 599 -4.60 -10.27 -30.17
CA THR A 599 -5.97 -10.82 -30.27
C THR A 599 -6.99 -9.69 -30.24
N GLU A 600 -6.78 -8.68 -29.38
CA GLU A 600 -7.65 -7.50 -29.34
C GLU A 600 -7.58 -6.69 -30.63
N ILE A 601 -6.37 -6.50 -31.20
CA ILE A 601 -6.20 -5.84 -32.50
C ILE A 601 -6.94 -6.62 -33.60
N LEU A 602 -6.79 -7.95 -33.62
CA LEU A 602 -7.49 -8.80 -34.58
C LEU A 602 -9.00 -8.67 -34.45
N LYS A 603 -9.52 -8.67 -33.22
CA LYS A 603 -10.95 -8.54 -32.95
C LYS A 603 -11.51 -7.26 -33.60
N GLN A 604 -10.83 -6.13 -33.43
CA GLN A 604 -11.23 -4.86 -34.05
C GLN A 604 -11.21 -4.96 -35.58
N VAL A 605 -10.15 -5.54 -36.16
CA VAL A 605 -10.07 -5.77 -37.62
C VAL A 605 -11.24 -6.62 -38.13
N LEU A 606 -11.62 -7.68 -37.40
CA LEU A 606 -12.72 -8.55 -37.79
C LEU A 606 -14.08 -7.84 -37.67
N LEU A 607 -14.29 -7.05 -36.62
CA LEU A 607 -15.50 -6.25 -36.44
C LEU A 607 -15.66 -5.17 -37.52
N ASP A 608 -14.55 -4.55 -37.94
CA ASP A 608 -14.53 -3.53 -39.00
C ASP A 608 -14.77 -4.12 -40.39
N GLU A 609 -14.23 -5.31 -40.68
CA GLU A 609 -14.35 -5.95 -41.99
C GLU A 609 -15.70 -6.67 -42.19
N HIS A 610 -16.14 -7.49 -41.21
CA HIS A 610 -17.35 -8.30 -41.31
C HIS A 610 -17.93 -8.62 -39.93
N LYS A 611 -19.03 -7.95 -39.55
CA LYS A 611 -19.71 -8.12 -38.25
C LYS A 611 -20.13 -9.56 -37.94
N ASP A 612 -20.50 -10.33 -38.96
CA ASP A 612 -20.98 -11.71 -38.80
C ASP A 612 -19.86 -12.71 -38.46
N THR A 613 -18.58 -12.30 -38.58
CA THR A 613 -17.43 -13.17 -38.34
C THR A 613 -17.33 -13.64 -36.89
N LEU A 614 -17.78 -12.81 -35.94
CA LEU A 614 -17.73 -13.11 -34.51
C LEU A 614 -19.09 -13.55 -33.95
N LYS A 615 -20.04 -13.94 -34.82
CA LYS A 615 -21.36 -14.42 -34.39
C LYS A 615 -21.27 -15.71 -33.59
N ASP A 616 -20.42 -16.62 -34.04
CA ASP A 616 -20.18 -17.92 -33.43
C ASP A 616 -18.74 -18.38 -33.69
N GLN A 617 -18.30 -19.37 -32.90
CA GLN A 617 -16.93 -19.85 -32.94
C GLN A 617 -16.56 -20.48 -34.28
N GLU A 618 -17.49 -21.16 -34.96
CA GLU A 618 -17.23 -21.85 -36.23
C GLU A 618 -17.00 -20.84 -37.36
N SER A 619 -17.87 -19.83 -37.45
CA SER A 619 -17.75 -18.70 -38.36
C SER A 619 -16.42 -17.97 -38.19
N CYS A 620 -16.03 -17.69 -36.94
CA CYS A 620 -14.76 -17.04 -36.64
C CYS A 620 -13.57 -17.90 -37.09
N VAL A 621 -13.53 -19.17 -36.72
CA VAL A 621 -12.40 -20.06 -37.02
C VAL A 621 -12.23 -20.23 -38.52
N LYS A 622 -13.34 -20.39 -39.26
CA LYS A 622 -13.32 -20.51 -40.73
C LYS A 622 -12.69 -19.27 -41.37
N TYR A 623 -13.14 -18.08 -40.98
CA TYR A 623 -12.62 -16.83 -41.53
C TYR A 623 -11.16 -16.58 -41.13
N LEU A 624 -10.82 -16.82 -39.86
CA LEU A 624 -9.47 -16.65 -39.35
C LEU A 624 -8.48 -17.57 -40.08
N LYS A 625 -8.87 -18.82 -40.37
CA LYS A 625 -8.05 -19.77 -41.15
C LYS A 625 -7.73 -19.25 -42.55
N GLU A 626 -8.69 -18.63 -43.23
CA GLU A 626 -8.47 -18.02 -44.54
C GLU A 626 -7.51 -16.83 -44.47
N LYS A 627 -7.66 -15.96 -43.46
CA LYS A 627 -6.78 -14.81 -43.24
C LYS A 627 -5.36 -15.23 -42.89
N CYS A 628 -5.19 -16.20 -41.99
CA CYS A 628 -3.89 -16.76 -41.62
C CYS A 628 -3.13 -17.32 -42.83
N ASN A 629 -3.82 -18.02 -43.74
CA ASN A 629 -3.20 -18.49 -44.98
C ASN A 629 -2.76 -17.32 -45.89
N LYS A 630 -3.54 -16.24 -45.97
CA LYS A 630 -3.19 -15.04 -46.75
C LYS A 630 -2.00 -14.28 -46.14
N TRP A 631 -1.98 -14.11 -44.82
CA TRP A 631 -0.88 -13.44 -44.11
C TRP A 631 0.43 -14.21 -44.22
N SER A 632 0.39 -15.53 -44.01
CA SER A 632 1.55 -16.41 -44.17
C SER A 632 2.15 -16.31 -45.58
N ARG A 633 1.32 -16.30 -46.63
CA ARG A 633 1.78 -16.14 -48.03
C ARG A 633 2.42 -14.78 -48.31
N ARG A 634 2.09 -13.74 -47.54
CA ARG A 634 2.62 -12.37 -47.68
C ARG A 634 3.82 -12.10 -46.78
N GLY A 635 4.24 -13.08 -45.96
CA GLY A 635 5.29 -12.88 -44.96
C GLY A 635 4.87 -11.97 -43.81
N ASP A 636 3.57 -11.79 -43.58
CA ASP A 636 3.05 -10.99 -42.46
C ASP A 636 3.00 -11.84 -41.19
N ASP A 637 3.95 -11.63 -40.29
CA ASP A 637 4.14 -12.40 -39.07
C ASP A 637 3.39 -11.82 -37.86
N ARG A 638 2.74 -10.65 -38.02
CA ARG A 638 2.04 -9.94 -36.94
C ARG A 638 1.01 -10.79 -36.20
N PHE A 639 0.31 -11.67 -36.93
CA PHE A 639 -0.72 -12.57 -36.39
C PHE A 639 -0.27 -14.03 -36.29
N SER A 640 1.02 -14.33 -36.51
CA SER A 640 1.56 -15.70 -36.54
C SER A 640 1.16 -16.51 -35.31
N PHE A 641 1.27 -15.93 -34.12
CA PHE A 641 0.94 -16.58 -32.86
C PHE A 641 -0.56 -16.88 -32.71
N ILE A 642 -1.44 -15.99 -33.18
CA ILE A 642 -2.89 -16.22 -33.19
C ILE A 642 -3.27 -17.29 -34.20
N CYS A 643 -2.59 -17.31 -35.34
CA CYS A 643 -2.80 -18.31 -36.37
C CYS A 643 -2.43 -19.73 -35.93
N VAL A 644 -1.60 -19.88 -34.89
CA VAL A 644 -1.33 -21.17 -34.23
C VAL A 644 -2.48 -21.58 -33.30
N PHE A 645 -3.15 -20.62 -32.64
CA PHE A 645 -4.18 -20.86 -31.62
C PHE A 645 -5.60 -20.44 -32.05
N GLN A 646 -5.96 -20.68 -33.32
CA GLN A 646 -7.20 -20.18 -33.94
C GLN A 646 -8.46 -20.48 -33.11
N ASN A 647 -8.63 -21.72 -32.64
CA ASN A 647 -9.81 -22.10 -31.86
C ASN A 647 -9.92 -21.35 -30.53
N ALA A 648 -8.81 -21.21 -29.80
CA ALA A 648 -8.79 -20.53 -28.51
C ALA A 648 -8.98 -19.01 -28.68
N THR A 649 -8.34 -18.42 -29.69
CA THR A 649 -8.51 -17.01 -30.04
C THR A 649 -9.95 -16.71 -30.45
N CYS A 650 -10.54 -17.50 -31.34
CA CYS A 650 -11.93 -17.30 -31.75
C CYS A 650 -12.93 -17.49 -30.62
N LYS A 651 -12.73 -18.50 -29.75
CA LYS A 651 -13.56 -18.66 -28.56
C LYS A 651 -13.51 -17.39 -27.70
N SER A 652 -12.31 -16.90 -27.39
CA SER A 652 -12.13 -15.70 -26.57
C SER A 652 -12.78 -14.45 -27.19
N MET A 653 -12.69 -14.26 -28.51
CA MET A 653 -13.28 -13.09 -29.17
C MET A 653 -14.81 -13.17 -29.26
N VAL A 654 -15.36 -14.37 -29.48
CA VAL A 654 -16.82 -14.59 -29.58
C VAL A 654 -17.48 -14.48 -28.21
N ASP A 655 -16.92 -15.13 -27.18
CA ASP A 655 -17.45 -15.06 -25.80
C ASP A 655 -17.51 -13.58 -25.34
N ASP A 656 -16.46 -12.81 -25.59
CA ASP A 656 -16.41 -11.38 -25.24
C ASP A 656 -17.36 -10.50 -26.09
N VAL A 657 -17.82 -10.94 -27.26
CA VAL A 657 -18.89 -10.24 -28.03
C VAL A 657 -20.28 -10.65 -27.56
N GLN A 658 -20.47 -11.89 -27.13
CA GLN A 658 -21.77 -12.43 -26.69
C GLN A 658 -22.13 -12.05 -25.24
N ASP A 659 -21.14 -11.82 -24.38
CA ASP A 659 -21.32 -11.31 -23.01
C ASP A 659 -21.63 -9.78 -22.97
N ARG A 660 -21.85 -9.16 -24.13
CA ARG A 660 -22.21 -7.73 -24.34
C ARG A 660 -23.59 -7.61 -24.96
#